data_AF-A0A521TV47-F1
#
_entry.id   AF-A0A521TV47-F1
#
_cell.length_a   1.000
_cell.length_b   1.000
_cell.length_c   1.000
_cell.angle_alpha   90.00
_cell.angle_beta   90.00
_cell.angle_gamma   90.00
#
_symmetry.space_group_name_H-M   'P 1'
#
loop_
_entity.id
_entity.type
_entity.pdbx_description
1 polymer ?
#
loop_
_entity_poly.entity_id
_entity_poly.type
_entity_poly.pdbx_seq_one_letter_code
_entity_poly.pdbx_strand_id
1 'polypeptide(L)'
;MRTRSLLGAMFLLAACDGGAPVDQGPLSGASLSASLRGPQVRWDLGARPLPEIPLPNDVATFPDSTSPTGVRLNASLVAPTTFESQLREGFDSLDGWGTFQPLTVAFDDDLDLANLTRRMRGDDHDLRDDAVYLINLRTGVPVPLDVGDGNFVYTAKNRDGYYPNDPRGGQSNLLLETLDEDRNANDRLDPGEDTNFDGALNHAAVFPAGGSPDDHLTTFWEPDTRTLILRPIVPLEERTRYAVVLTSRLTGRGGRSVRSPFPSVAHPSQARDLEALDAILRERATYYGRLAYRPRAGDPADVERVTFAWTFLTQTTTSDLLAVRDGLYGRGPFAQLANVQPGLRLRELNSGAGCTADQRDRPLVIRGAALTNLARNLAEAVGLRGNRRETLLETFRWVDYVVFGTYRTPFLLGDPRSTDPHARWSINTRTGAIDHLGLDTVQFAMVVPKPLAGRRAPFPVAFYGHGYTGNLLDALGLGPLLASQGIATVGINAVSHGFAMDERTRTLVSTVLRGTCNEGVARALVDHRARDLNGDGMADSGGDFWTAYVFHTRDAMRQSVLDHMQLIRAMRGFDGRATSPDDLDHDGRLDDLAGDFNGDGVVDVGGPDAPYFTTGGSLGGILSMTLGAADASVRAAAPVSGGGGLTDIGIRSTQGGVKEAVILRVMGPLMVAMPAGAYPPDEGRTRTSCRANQTSLRFIVPDVNDTGELEVACVERGELGVGDDVVITNVRSGESRCARASADGRFRIGMPSNLDDRLELRIFRGDAVTDFGNCALRPDAEVRRMVSQMEVVEGDCDVHCGHIPPTLQPDARPRRWSQRGAPLRSPAEGMGIRRQTPEMRRFLLLAQAALDAGDPISFAPLYFLRRPADHQPHGLLVVNTAGDQAVPVNSGNAFARAAGAIPFLGPLALERHPALADYATPQALFDRYARTPNRVLVDRGVLEGLASLNRFPTPTRRDALFDVDDLDEGAQGFGEQRLDQPLRLVRRATRASTAAELDAAWLPTLGPWSGDTGPSVAVLNAYTRPDGGHSFSVADPDLAWDPSRYLMNIIGRFFATGGSDLYYRSHPAAHQCAVRGDCDFIAPAPAP
;
A
#
# COMPACT_ATOMS: atom_id res chain seq x y z
N MET A 1 -20.92 -7.87 48.96
CA MET A 1 -21.60 -8.57 50.06
C MET A 1 -22.59 -9.57 49.48
N ARG A 2 -22.71 -10.75 50.11
CA ARG A 2 -23.60 -11.91 49.82
C ARG A 2 -23.06 -12.99 48.89
N THR A 3 -22.30 -13.87 49.53
CA THR A 3 -22.25 -15.32 49.31
C THR A 3 -23.60 -16.00 49.55
N ARG A 4 -23.93 -17.00 48.70
CA ARG A 4 -24.50 -18.33 48.99
C ARG A 4 -25.45 -18.79 47.87
N SER A 5 -25.03 -19.80 47.12
CA SER A 5 -25.74 -21.09 46.97
C SER A 5 -24.98 -22.00 45.97
N LEU A 6 -23.87 -22.56 46.43
CA LEU A 6 -23.32 -23.82 45.90
C LEU A 6 -24.16 -24.96 46.48
N LEU A 7 -24.94 -25.66 45.66
CA LEU A 7 -25.35 -27.08 45.89
C LEU A 7 -26.28 -27.67 44.80
N GLY A 8 -26.61 -26.93 43.72
CA GLY A 8 -27.47 -27.45 42.63
C GLY A 8 -26.75 -27.92 41.35
N ALA A 9 -25.43 -27.74 41.23
CA ALA A 9 -24.73 -27.84 39.93
C ALA A 9 -24.07 -29.20 39.63
N MET A 10 -24.24 -30.23 40.46
CA MET A 10 -23.48 -31.48 40.34
C MET A 10 -24.20 -32.61 39.56
N PHE A 11 -25.36 -32.36 38.95
CA PHE A 11 -26.12 -33.40 38.21
C PHE A 11 -26.56 -33.01 36.79
N LEU A 12 -26.01 -31.94 36.20
CA LEU A 12 -26.30 -31.51 34.80
C LEU A 12 -25.07 -31.50 33.88
N LEU A 13 -23.96 -32.14 34.28
CA LEU A 13 -22.73 -32.26 33.47
C LEU A 13 -22.71 -33.48 32.52
N ALA A 14 -23.86 -34.12 32.27
CA ALA A 14 -23.95 -35.34 31.45
C ALA A 14 -24.66 -35.17 30.09
N ALA A 15 -24.83 -33.93 29.60
CA ALA A 15 -25.45 -33.68 28.28
C ALA A 15 -24.83 -32.48 27.55
N CYS A 16 -23.51 -32.52 27.35
CA CYS A 16 -22.82 -31.76 26.31
C CYS A 16 -22.01 -32.76 25.48
N ASP A 17 -22.70 -33.64 24.76
CA ASP A 17 -22.08 -34.57 23.79
C ASP A 17 -21.87 -33.81 22.46
N GLY A 18 -20.88 -32.92 22.47
CA GLY A 18 -20.50 -32.08 21.34
C GLY A 18 -19.20 -32.57 20.70
N GLY A 19 -19.29 -33.63 19.89
CA GLY A 19 -18.23 -34.04 18.97
C GLY A 19 -17.60 -35.39 19.29
N ALA A 20 -17.89 -36.41 18.45
CA ALA A 20 -17.18 -37.67 18.48
C ALA A 20 -15.67 -37.46 18.22
N PRO A 21 -14.78 -38.20 18.90
CA PRO A 21 -13.34 -38.07 18.72
C PRO A 21 -12.90 -38.47 17.31
N VAL A 22 -12.15 -37.60 16.67
CA VAL A 22 -11.51 -37.77 15.38
C VAL A 22 -10.06 -38.14 15.68
N ASP A 23 -9.69 -39.41 15.48
CA ASP A 23 -8.37 -40.01 15.69
C ASP A 23 -7.98 -40.42 17.14
N GLN A 24 -8.70 -41.40 17.71
CA GLN A 24 -8.17 -42.24 18.81
C GLN A 24 -7.88 -43.64 18.27
N GLY A 25 -6.71 -43.83 17.65
CA GLY A 25 -6.06 -45.15 17.67
C GLY A 25 -5.69 -45.50 19.12
N PRO A 26 -5.73 -46.78 19.53
CA PRO A 26 -5.71 -47.16 20.94
C PRO A 26 -4.49 -46.59 21.68
N LEU A 27 -4.77 -45.82 22.74
CA LEU A 27 -3.79 -45.30 23.68
C LEU A 27 -3.31 -46.42 24.61
N SER A 28 -2.22 -47.08 24.24
CA SER A 28 -1.38 -47.81 25.19
C SER A 28 0.09 -47.63 24.81
N GLY A 29 0.83 -46.88 25.63
CA GLY A 29 2.29 -46.77 25.54
C GLY A 29 2.78 -45.37 25.18
N ALA A 30 3.27 -44.65 26.18
CA ALA A 30 4.14 -43.49 26.00
C ALA A 30 5.49 -43.96 25.44
N SER A 31 5.70 -43.90 24.12
CA SER A 31 7.03 -43.84 23.44
C SER A 31 6.98 -44.01 21.90
N LEU A 32 5.95 -43.57 21.18
CA LEU A 32 5.95 -43.59 19.70
C LEU A 32 6.07 -42.17 19.16
N SER A 33 7.11 -41.93 18.36
CA SER A 33 7.56 -40.63 17.85
C SER A 33 6.43 -39.80 17.23
N ALA A 34 6.46 -38.49 17.43
CA ALA A 34 5.55 -37.51 16.84
C ALA A 34 5.38 -37.70 15.30
N SER A 35 6.43 -38.20 14.63
CA SER A 35 6.46 -38.50 13.19
C SER A 35 5.43 -39.53 12.70
N LEU A 36 4.83 -40.36 13.57
CA LEU A 36 3.88 -41.40 13.15
C LEU A 36 2.44 -40.91 12.95
N ARG A 37 2.09 -39.71 13.44
CA ARG A 37 0.70 -39.23 13.44
C ARG A 37 0.45 -38.06 12.47
N GLY A 38 1.48 -37.46 11.86
CA GLY A 38 1.40 -36.25 10.99
C GLY A 38 1.60 -34.92 11.75
N PRO A 39 1.69 -33.76 11.08
CA PRO A 39 1.85 -32.46 11.77
C PRO A 39 0.56 -32.03 12.47
N GLN A 40 0.63 -31.54 13.70
CA GLN A 40 -0.49 -30.97 14.44
C GLN A 40 -0.48 -29.45 14.35
N VAL A 41 -1.66 -28.85 14.18
CA VAL A 41 -1.82 -27.39 14.28
C VAL A 41 -1.44 -26.93 15.69
N ARG A 42 -0.63 -25.87 15.78
CA ARG A 42 -0.28 -25.25 17.07
C ARG A 42 -1.43 -24.42 17.62
N TRP A 43 -1.61 -24.49 18.94
CA TRP A 43 -2.66 -23.78 19.64
C TRP A 43 -2.24 -23.42 21.07
N ASP A 44 -1.89 -22.16 21.27
CA ASP A 44 -1.65 -21.56 22.58
C ASP A 44 -2.21 -20.13 22.65
N LEU A 45 -3.35 -19.98 23.33
CA LEU A 45 -3.98 -18.67 23.56
C LEU A 45 -3.22 -17.81 24.59
N GLY A 46 -2.39 -18.44 25.43
CA GLY A 46 -1.60 -17.78 26.47
C GLY A 46 -0.21 -17.33 26.02
N ALA A 47 0.21 -17.71 24.81
CA ALA A 47 1.49 -17.31 24.25
C ALA A 47 1.62 -15.78 24.21
N ARG A 48 2.84 -15.30 24.50
CA ARG A 48 3.19 -13.87 24.54
C ARG A 48 4.27 -13.56 23.51
N PRO A 49 4.25 -12.37 22.91
CA PRO A 49 3.34 -11.26 23.20
C PRO A 49 1.96 -11.36 22.51
N LEU A 50 1.81 -12.31 21.58
CA LEU A 50 0.57 -12.62 20.85
C LEU A 50 0.30 -14.14 20.89
N PRO A 51 -0.98 -14.56 20.84
CA PRO A 51 -1.33 -15.97 20.86
C PRO A 51 -0.72 -16.74 19.68
N GLU A 52 -0.39 -18.01 19.88
CA GLU A 52 0.08 -18.94 18.85
C GLU A 52 -1.11 -19.80 18.41
N ILE A 53 -1.99 -19.20 17.62
CA ILE A 53 -3.16 -19.85 17.01
C ILE A 53 -3.18 -19.51 15.51
N PRO A 54 -3.95 -20.24 14.70
CA PRO A 54 -4.26 -19.79 13.35
C PRO A 54 -4.88 -18.38 13.40
N LEU A 55 -4.44 -17.49 12.52
CA LEU A 55 -4.97 -16.13 12.38
C LEU A 55 -5.33 -15.87 10.92
N PRO A 56 -6.40 -15.12 10.63
CA PRO A 56 -7.43 -14.59 11.53
C PRO A 56 -8.30 -15.69 12.15
N ASN A 57 -8.86 -15.45 13.35
CA ASN A 57 -9.69 -16.44 14.06
C ASN A 57 -10.66 -15.79 15.07
N ASP A 58 -11.94 -16.16 15.01
CA ASP A 58 -12.99 -15.62 15.89
C ASP A 58 -12.78 -15.94 17.39
N VAL A 59 -11.95 -16.93 17.75
CA VAL A 59 -11.59 -17.16 19.16
C VAL A 59 -10.81 -15.97 19.74
N ALA A 60 -10.08 -15.22 18.91
CA ALA A 60 -9.40 -13.99 19.28
C ALA A 60 -10.29 -12.74 19.07
N THR A 61 -11.60 -12.88 19.29
CA THR A 61 -12.57 -11.77 19.27
C THR A 61 -13.38 -11.74 20.55
N PHE A 62 -14.01 -10.60 20.84
CA PHE A 62 -15.00 -10.48 21.91
C PHE A 62 -16.30 -9.86 21.38
N PRO A 63 -17.47 -10.25 21.92
CA PRO A 63 -18.74 -9.69 21.50
C PRO A 63 -18.88 -8.23 21.95
N ASP A 64 -19.30 -7.36 21.04
CA ASP A 64 -19.62 -5.96 21.32
C ASP A 64 -20.86 -5.55 20.50
N SER A 65 -21.97 -5.33 21.20
CA SER A 65 -23.24 -4.92 20.57
C SER A 65 -23.20 -3.54 19.91
N THR A 66 -22.19 -2.71 20.18
CA THR A 66 -22.02 -1.39 19.55
C THR A 66 -21.25 -1.46 18.23
N SER A 67 -20.45 -2.51 18.01
CA SER A 67 -19.70 -2.76 16.78
C SER A 67 -20.62 -3.16 15.62
N PRO A 68 -20.42 -2.66 14.37
CA PRO A 68 -21.25 -2.99 13.21
C PRO A 68 -21.43 -4.48 12.92
N THR A 69 -20.45 -5.31 13.23
CA THR A 69 -20.48 -6.77 13.05
C THR A 69 -20.92 -7.53 14.31
N GLY A 70 -21.01 -6.84 15.45
CA GLY A 70 -21.32 -7.43 16.75
C GLY A 70 -20.11 -7.99 17.51
N VAL A 71 -18.89 -7.86 16.96
CA VAL A 71 -17.63 -8.30 17.59
C VAL A 71 -16.53 -7.25 17.44
N ARG A 72 -15.48 -7.39 18.24
CA ARG A 72 -14.21 -6.70 18.09
C ARG A 72 -13.05 -7.67 18.23
N LEU A 73 -11.90 -7.34 17.66
CA LEU A 73 -10.68 -8.12 17.88
C LEU A 73 -10.24 -7.99 19.33
N ASN A 74 -9.69 -9.06 19.90
CA ASN A 74 -9.14 -9.07 21.26
C ASN A 74 -7.62 -8.96 21.18
N ALA A 75 -7.09 -7.73 21.18
CA ALA A 75 -5.65 -7.50 21.10
C ALA A 75 -5.06 -7.24 22.50
N SER A 76 -3.99 -7.95 22.85
CA SER A 76 -3.25 -7.66 24.08
C SER A 76 -2.65 -6.25 24.02
N LEU A 77 -3.02 -5.37 24.95
CA LEU A 77 -2.47 -4.01 25.03
C LEU A 77 -1.07 -3.96 25.69
N VAL A 78 -0.55 -5.11 26.14
CA VAL A 78 0.80 -5.19 26.73
C VAL A 78 1.84 -5.11 25.63
N ALA A 79 2.55 -3.99 25.56
CA ALA A 79 3.62 -3.77 24.60
C ALA A 79 4.82 -3.03 25.23
N PRO A 80 6.04 -3.21 24.72
CA PRO A 80 7.23 -2.49 25.19
C PRO A 80 7.20 -0.97 24.94
N THR A 81 6.45 -0.54 23.91
CA THR A 81 6.41 0.86 23.45
C THR A 81 4.97 1.38 23.37
N THR A 82 4.83 2.70 23.46
CA THR A 82 3.56 3.41 23.25
C THR A 82 3.12 3.27 21.80
N PHE A 83 4.05 3.35 20.84
CA PHE A 83 3.75 3.13 19.44
C PHE A 83 3.07 1.78 19.22
N GLU A 84 3.62 0.71 19.78
CA GLU A 84 3.05 -0.63 19.65
C GLU A 84 1.76 -0.80 20.48
N SER A 85 1.66 -0.22 21.67
CA SER A 85 0.42 -0.29 22.46
C SER A 85 -0.75 0.40 21.73
N GLN A 86 -0.53 1.57 21.14
CA GLN A 86 -1.56 2.30 20.39
C GLN A 86 -1.94 1.61 19.07
N LEU A 87 -0.98 0.95 18.41
CA LEU A 87 -1.27 0.07 17.29
C LEU A 87 -2.23 -1.05 17.71
N ARG A 88 -1.94 -1.71 18.84
CA ARG A 88 -2.77 -2.81 19.38
C ARG A 88 -4.14 -2.32 19.83
N GLU A 89 -4.25 -1.12 20.41
CA GLU A 89 -5.54 -0.45 20.67
C GLU A 89 -6.34 -0.23 19.38
N GLY A 90 -5.65 0.13 18.29
CA GLY A 90 -6.26 0.21 16.96
C GLY A 90 -6.81 -1.12 16.49
N PHE A 91 -6.06 -2.22 16.62
CA PHE A 91 -6.56 -3.56 16.32
C PHE A 91 -7.76 -3.92 17.20
N ASP A 92 -7.72 -3.63 18.49
CA ASP A 92 -8.82 -3.88 19.44
C ASP A 92 -10.11 -3.12 19.05
N SER A 93 -9.96 -1.98 18.36
CA SER A 93 -11.08 -1.20 17.81
C SER A 93 -11.66 -1.71 16.49
N LEU A 94 -11.02 -2.67 15.82
CA LEU A 94 -11.55 -3.21 14.57
C LEU A 94 -12.81 -4.04 14.83
N ASP A 95 -13.82 -3.90 13.98
CA ASP A 95 -15.05 -4.68 14.04
C ASP A 95 -14.94 -6.04 13.33
N GLY A 96 -13.73 -6.56 13.13
CA GLY A 96 -13.47 -7.84 12.49
C GLY A 96 -12.07 -7.92 11.91
N TRP A 97 -11.82 -8.96 11.13
CA TRP A 97 -10.53 -9.20 10.48
C TRP A 97 -10.48 -8.59 9.08
N GLY A 98 -9.28 -8.41 8.54
CA GLY A 98 -9.04 -7.90 7.19
C GLY A 98 -9.70 -8.71 6.06
N THR A 99 -10.01 -8.02 4.98
CA THR A 99 -10.50 -8.57 3.71
C THR A 99 -9.38 -8.92 2.73
N PHE A 100 -8.16 -8.41 2.91
CA PHE A 100 -7.01 -8.78 2.06
C PHE A 100 -5.79 -9.23 2.87
N GLN A 101 -5.91 -9.29 4.19
CA GLN A 101 -4.87 -9.82 5.06
C GLN A 101 -4.54 -11.31 4.73
N PRO A 102 -3.28 -11.71 4.88
CA PRO A 102 -2.86 -13.11 4.86
C PRO A 102 -3.52 -13.95 5.97
N LEU A 103 -3.68 -15.25 5.71
CA LEU A 103 -4.01 -16.26 6.71
C LEU A 103 -2.74 -17.00 7.12
N THR A 104 -2.55 -17.30 8.40
CA THR A 104 -1.38 -18.01 8.90
C THR A 104 -1.77 -19.15 9.82
N VAL A 105 -1.13 -20.31 9.67
CA VAL A 105 -1.30 -21.47 10.56
C VAL A 105 0.04 -22.16 10.78
N ALA A 106 0.43 -22.32 12.04
CA ALA A 106 1.67 -22.97 12.45
C ALA A 106 1.45 -24.44 12.82
N PHE A 107 2.50 -25.26 12.63
CA PHE A 107 2.48 -26.69 12.92
C PHE A 107 3.61 -27.10 13.88
N ASP A 108 3.43 -28.22 14.57
CA ASP A 108 4.49 -28.80 15.42
C ASP A 108 5.55 -29.58 14.61
N ASP A 109 5.33 -29.82 13.32
CA ASP A 109 6.22 -30.56 12.40
C ASP A 109 6.10 -30.01 10.97
N ASP A 110 7.06 -30.35 10.10
CA ASP A 110 7.15 -29.84 8.73
C ASP A 110 6.09 -30.40 7.79
N LEU A 111 5.63 -29.54 6.86
CA LEU A 111 4.74 -29.93 5.76
C LEU A 111 5.50 -30.56 4.59
N ASP A 112 4.81 -31.43 3.84
CA ASP A 112 5.24 -31.85 2.51
C ASP A 112 4.90 -30.76 1.48
N LEU A 113 5.82 -29.81 1.32
CA LEU A 113 5.66 -28.70 0.38
C LEU A 113 5.57 -29.17 -1.07
N ALA A 114 6.19 -30.29 -1.43
CA ALA A 114 6.08 -30.86 -2.79
C ALA A 114 4.65 -31.32 -3.05
N ASN A 115 4.01 -31.98 -2.07
CA ASN A 115 2.61 -32.38 -2.18
C ASN A 115 1.68 -31.18 -2.27
N LEU A 116 1.85 -30.19 -1.39
CA LEU A 116 1.04 -28.97 -1.37
C LEU A 116 1.12 -28.22 -2.71
N THR A 117 2.33 -27.94 -3.17
CA THR A 117 2.57 -27.19 -4.40
C THR A 117 2.05 -27.93 -5.63
N ARG A 118 2.26 -29.24 -5.74
CA ARG A 118 1.74 -30.05 -6.86
C ARG A 118 0.22 -29.98 -7.00
N ARG A 119 -0.51 -29.82 -5.89
CA ARG A 119 -1.99 -29.79 -5.88
C ARG A 119 -2.58 -28.43 -6.20
N MET A 120 -1.88 -27.35 -5.85
CA MET A 120 -2.44 -26.01 -5.81
C MET A 120 -1.70 -24.99 -6.70
N ARG A 121 -0.63 -25.42 -7.40
CA ARG A 121 0.16 -24.55 -8.28
C ARG A 121 0.08 -25.01 -9.72
N GLY A 122 -0.13 -24.05 -10.63
CA GLY A 122 -0.05 -24.28 -12.08
C GLY A 122 -1.13 -25.21 -12.66
N ASP A 123 -2.22 -25.44 -11.94
CA ASP A 123 -3.37 -26.26 -12.32
C ASP A 123 -4.58 -25.40 -12.80
N ASP A 124 -4.33 -24.12 -13.05
CA ASP A 124 -5.33 -23.09 -13.36
C ASP A 124 -6.39 -22.89 -12.24
N HIS A 125 -6.00 -23.16 -10.99
CA HIS A 125 -6.82 -23.12 -9.78
C HIS A 125 -8.01 -24.11 -9.82
N ASP A 126 -7.73 -25.39 -10.08
CA ASP A 126 -8.74 -26.45 -10.01
C ASP A 126 -8.99 -26.85 -8.55
N LEU A 127 -9.93 -26.13 -7.94
CA LEU A 127 -10.18 -26.18 -6.50
C LEU A 127 -10.56 -27.57 -5.97
N ARG A 128 -10.91 -28.54 -6.83
CA ARG A 128 -11.43 -29.85 -6.39
C ARG A 128 -10.41 -30.69 -5.62
N ASP A 129 -9.11 -30.45 -5.82
CA ASP A 129 -8.02 -31.20 -5.21
C ASP A 129 -7.17 -30.38 -4.20
N ASP A 130 -7.59 -29.15 -3.90
CA ASP A 130 -6.85 -28.27 -2.98
C ASP A 130 -6.66 -28.89 -1.60
N ALA A 131 -5.50 -28.63 -1.01
CA ALA A 131 -5.17 -29.08 0.34
C ALA A 131 -5.77 -28.19 1.43
N VAL A 132 -6.02 -26.91 1.11
CA VAL A 132 -6.57 -25.90 2.01
C VAL A 132 -7.59 -25.03 1.28
N TYR A 133 -8.70 -24.73 1.94
CA TYR A 133 -9.75 -23.86 1.41
C TYR A 133 -10.03 -22.67 2.31
N LEU A 134 -10.38 -21.54 1.70
CA LEU A 134 -11.09 -20.44 2.36
C LEU A 134 -12.51 -20.38 1.80
N ILE A 135 -13.51 -20.59 2.65
CA ILE A 135 -14.91 -20.76 2.23
C ILE A 135 -15.76 -19.64 2.80
N ASN A 136 -16.48 -18.90 1.94
CA ASN A 136 -17.51 -17.98 2.38
C ASN A 136 -18.68 -18.78 2.95
N LEU A 137 -18.94 -18.72 4.27
CA LEU A 137 -19.96 -19.55 4.90
C LEU A 137 -21.40 -19.14 4.54
N ARG A 138 -21.60 -17.93 4.00
CA ARG A 138 -22.90 -17.49 3.51
C ARG A 138 -23.23 -18.12 2.16
N THR A 139 -22.26 -18.19 1.25
CA THR A 139 -22.50 -18.63 -0.14
C THR A 139 -22.04 -20.06 -0.39
N GLY A 140 -21.09 -20.57 0.40
CA GLY A 140 -20.38 -21.83 0.14
C GLY A 140 -19.40 -21.75 -1.04
N VAL A 141 -19.07 -20.55 -1.52
CA VAL A 141 -18.11 -20.36 -2.62
C VAL A 141 -16.70 -20.28 -2.03
N PRO A 142 -15.72 -21.06 -2.54
CA PRO A 142 -14.33 -20.94 -2.14
C PRO A 142 -13.68 -19.68 -2.71
N VAL A 143 -12.75 -19.10 -1.97
CA VAL A 143 -11.88 -18.01 -2.41
C VAL A 143 -10.56 -18.60 -2.89
N PRO A 144 -10.12 -18.32 -4.14
CA PRO A 144 -8.83 -18.77 -4.62
C PRO A 144 -7.67 -18.23 -3.76
N LEU A 145 -6.77 -19.13 -3.37
CA LEU A 145 -5.60 -18.84 -2.55
C LEU A 145 -4.32 -19.00 -3.37
N ASP A 146 -3.34 -18.12 -3.12
CA ASP A 146 -1.99 -18.28 -3.64
C ASP A 146 -1.11 -19.01 -2.61
N VAL A 147 -0.42 -20.07 -3.07
CA VAL A 147 0.59 -20.82 -2.31
C VAL A 147 1.94 -20.80 -3.04
N GLY A 148 2.38 -19.61 -3.45
CA GLY A 148 3.63 -19.40 -4.17
C GLY A 148 3.49 -19.46 -5.69
N ASP A 149 2.33 -19.09 -6.23
CA ASP A 149 2.08 -19.13 -7.68
C ASP A 149 2.59 -17.91 -8.44
N GLY A 150 3.20 -16.97 -7.72
CA GLY A 150 3.85 -15.77 -8.27
C GLY A 150 2.95 -14.53 -8.25
N ASN A 151 1.74 -14.62 -7.70
CA ASN A 151 0.85 -13.47 -7.58
C ASN A 151 1.32 -12.45 -6.53
N PHE A 152 2.08 -12.92 -5.54
CA PHE A 152 2.69 -12.11 -4.49
C PHE A 152 4.21 -12.26 -4.57
N VAL A 153 4.88 -11.15 -4.83
CA VAL A 153 6.33 -11.08 -4.97
C VAL A 153 6.89 -10.38 -3.74
N TYR A 154 7.96 -10.91 -3.14
CA TYR A 154 8.67 -10.29 -2.01
C TYR A 154 10.11 -9.90 -2.35
N THR A 155 10.65 -10.35 -3.49
CA THR A 155 11.99 -10.00 -3.94
C THR A 155 12.12 -8.49 -4.09
N ALA A 156 13.08 -7.90 -3.39
CA ALA A 156 13.31 -6.46 -3.31
C ALA A 156 14.37 -6.00 -4.32
N LYS A 157 14.17 -4.81 -4.89
CA LYS A 157 15.17 -4.16 -5.76
C LYS A 157 16.42 -3.74 -4.98
N ASN A 158 16.25 -3.17 -3.79
CA ASN A 158 17.33 -2.64 -2.96
C ASN A 158 17.69 -3.60 -1.81
N ARG A 159 18.58 -4.56 -2.07
CA ARG A 159 18.95 -5.62 -1.09
C ARG A 159 19.74 -5.10 0.12
N ASP A 160 20.60 -4.11 -0.11
CA ASP A 160 21.45 -3.46 0.90
C ASP A 160 20.84 -2.15 1.43
N GLY A 161 19.56 -1.89 1.14
CA GLY A 161 18.93 -0.63 1.48
C GLY A 161 18.72 -0.42 2.99
N TYR A 162 18.61 -1.49 3.79
CA TYR A 162 18.02 -1.44 5.13
C TYR A 162 19.01 -1.08 6.26
N TYR A 163 19.73 0.02 6.04
CA TYR A 163 20.60 0.74 6.99
C TYR A 163 21.93 0.04 7.33
N PRO A 164 22.93 0.78 7.84
CA PRO A 164 24.27 0.23 8.06
C PRO A 164 24.30 -0.99 8.97
N ASN A 165 25.26 -1.88 8.70
CA ASN A 165 25.52 -3.09 9.47
C ASN A 165 24.31 -4.04 9.59
N ASP A 166 23.44 -4.09 8.56
CA ASP A 166 22.37 -5.08 8.47
C ASP A 166 22.95 -6.51 8.42
N PRO A 167 22.64 -7.40 9.39
CA PRO A 167 23.10 -8.80 9.35
C PRO A 167 22.58 -9.58 8.14
N ARG A 168 21.53 -9.05 7.50
CA ARG A 168 20.92 -9.59 6.28
C ARG A 168 21.15 -8.69 5.06
N GLY A 169 22.24 -7.92 5.06
CA GLY A 169 22.73 -7.22 3.86
C GLY A 169 22.85 -8.19 2.67
N GLY A 170 22.47 -7.72 1.48
CA GLY A 170 22.51 -8.48 0.24
C GLY A 170 21.40 -9.52 0.07
N GLN A 171 20.59 -9.80 1.11
CA GLN A 171 19.50 -10.77 1.02
C GLN A 171 18.33 -10.26 0.18
N SER A 172 17.59 -11.19 -0.43
CA SER A 172 16.62 -10.89 -1.50
C SER A 172 15.33 -10.21 -1.02
N ASN A 173 14.98 -10.29 0.27
CA ASN A 173 13.68 -9.81 0.76
C ASN A 173 13.72 -9.30 2.22
N LEU A 174 12.62 -8.70 2.68
CA LEU A 174 12.49 -8.09 4.01
C LEU A 174 11.91 -9.05 5.08
N LEU A 175 11.15 -10.07 4.66
CA LEU A 175 10.20 -10.79 5.52
C LEU A 175 10.68 -12.17 5.98
N LEU A 176 11.24 -12.96 5.07
CA LEU A 176 11.53 -14.37 5.26
C LEU A 176 13.04 -14.60 5.21
N GLU A 177 13.54 -15.40 6.14
CA GLU A 177 14.94 -15.81 6.19
C GLU A 177 15.36 -16.48 4.87
N THR A 178 16.56 -16.15 4.41
CA THR A 178 17.16 -16.70 3.17
C THR A 178 18.50 -17.38 3.41
N LEU A 179 19.04 -17.30 4.63
CA LEU A 179 20.24 -17.99 5.07
C LEU A 179 19.87 -19.18 5.94
N ASP A 180 20.51 -20.32 5.68
CA ASP A 180 20.42 -21.50 6.53
C ASP A 180 21.56 -21.44 7.56
N GLU A 181 21.21 -21.34 8.83
CA GLU A 181 22.17 -21.25 9.93
C GLU A 181 22.60 -22.63 10.43
N ASP A 182 21.83 -23.70 10.16
CA ASP A 182 22.15 -25.08 10.53
C ASP A 182 23.19 -25.68 9.58
N ARG A 183 24.45 -25.29 9.77
CA ARG A 183 25.54 -25.63 8.84
C ARG A 183 25.93 -27.09 8.89
N ASN A 184 25.62 -27.76 10.00
CA ASN A 184 25.98 -29.15 10.21
C ASN A 184 24.78 -30.12 10.18
N ALA A 185 23.57 -29.58 9.93
CA ALA A 185 22.31 -30.31 9.79
C ALA A 185 21.96 -31.15 11.04
N ASN A 186 22.17 -30.58 12.22
CA ASN A 186 21.89 -31.25 13.50
C ASN A 186 20.64 -30.74 14.23
N ASP A 187 19.93 -29.76 13.65
CA ASP A 187 18.75 -29.08 14.19
C ASP A 187 18.99 -28.46 15.59
N ARG A 188 20.21 -27.98 15.86
CA ARG A 188 20.58 -27.31 17.12
C ARG A 188 21.39 -26.06 16.83
N LEU A 189 21.07 -24.98 17.54
CA LEU A 189 21.84 -23.76 17.46
C LEU A 189 23.22 -23.95 18.09
N ASP A 190 24.26 -24.10 17.27
CA ASP A 190 25.64 -24.21 17.70
C ASP A 190 26.33 -22.83 17.81
N PRO A 191 27.40 -22.71 18.61
CA PRO A 191 28.15 -21.46 18.74
C PRO A 191 28.63 -20.92 17.38
N GLY A 192 28.18 -19.71 17.03
CA GLY A 192 28.53 -19.02 15.78
C GLY A 192 27.56 -19.25 14.62
N GLU A 193 26.50 -20.03 14.81
CA GLU A 193 25.42 -20.20 13.82
C GLU A 193 24.39 -19.07 13.86
N ASP A 194 24.12 -18.49 15.03
CA ASP A 194 23.25 -17.30 15.18
C ASP A 194 23.92 -16.06 14.56
N THR A 195 23.63 -15.79 13.29
CA THR A 195 24.28 -14.70 12.53
C THR A 195 23.49 -13.40 12.53
N ASN A 196 22.20 -13.41 12.90
CA ASN A 196 21.39 -12.20 13.09
C ASN A 196 21.21 -11.79 14.57
N PHE A 197 21.69 -12.61 15.50
CA PHE A 197 21.61 -12.41 16.94
C PHE A 197 20.16 -12.34 17.45
N ASP A 198 19.30 -13.23 16.95
CA ASP A 198 17.90 -13.35 17.39
C ASP A 198 17.68 -14.48 18.42
N GLY A 199 18.70 -15.31 18.66
CA GLY A 199 18.67 -16.44 19.60
C GLY A 199 17.95 -17.68 19.09
N ALA A 200 17.59 -17.74 17.81
CA ALA A 200 16.98 -18.89 17.15
C ALA A 200 17.95 -19.49 16.12
N LEU A 201 17.73 -20.76 15.78
CA LEU A 201 18.33 -21.39 14.61
C LEU A 201 17.44 -21.08 13.41
N ASN A 202 17.88 -20.21 12.50
CA ASN A 202 17.07 -19.88 11.34
C ASN A 202 17.32 -20.82 10.16
N HIS A 203 16.25 -21.13 9.42
CA HIS A 203 16.30 -21.94 8.22
C HIS A 203 15.89 -21.11 7.00
N ALA A 204 16.57 -21.31 5.87
CA ALA A 204 16.24 -20.60 4.65
C ALA A 204 14.83 -20.98 4.16
N ALA A 205 13.97 -19.97 3.95
CA ALA A 205 12.62 -20.12 3.40
C ALA A 205 12.65 -20.32 1.87
N VAL A 206 13.27 -21.43 1.44
CA VAL A 206 13.51 -21.73 0.02
C VAL A 206 13.10 -23.17 -0.30
N PHE A 207 12.36 -23.35 -1.40
CA PHE A 207 11.92 -24.66 -1.85
C PHE A 207 12.02 -24.84 -3.38
N PRO A 208 12.69 -25.90 -3.88
CA PRO A 208 13.39 -26.94 -3.11
C PRO A 208 14.62 -26.39 -2.38
N ALA A 209 15.04 -27.08 -1.32
CA ALA A 209 16.21 -26.69 -0.52
C ALA A 209 17.46 -26.50 -1.40
N GLY A 210 18.24 -25.46 -1.13
CA GLY A 210 19.40 -25.07 -1.94
C GLY A 210 19.08 -24.29 -3.21
N GLY A 211 17.80 -24.01 -3.50
CA GLY A 211 17.41 -23.11 -4.58
C GLY A 211 17.90 -21.67 -4.39
N SER A 212 17.91 -20.88 -5.46
CA SER A 212 18.12 -19.43 -5.36
C SER A 212 16.94 -18.77 -4.63
N PRO A 213 17.16 -17.95 -3.58
CA PRO A 213 16.11 -17.16 -2.95
C PRO A 213 15.43 -16.14 -3.87
N ASP A 214 16.01 -15.85 -5.05
CA ASP A 214 15.38 -14.98 -6.04
C ASP A 214 14.26 -15.72 -6.82
N ASP A 215 14.37 -17.04 -6.94
CA ASP A 215 13.49 -17.88 -7.77
C ASP A 215 12.58 -18.81 -6.96
N HIS A 216 13.05 -19.21 -5.78
CA HIS A 216 12.53 -20.34 -5.02
C HIS A 216 12.09 -19.95 -3.61
N LEU A 217 11.96 -18.65 -3.31
CA LEU A 217 11.46 -18.16 -2.03
C LEU A 217 10.07 -18.74 -1.75
N THR A 218 9.89 -19.37 -0.59
CA THR A 218 8.59 -19.89 -0.16
C THR A 218 7.75 -18.80 0.47
N THR A 219 7.16 -17.94 -0.36
CA THR A 219 6.25 -16.86 0.12
C THR A 219 5.04 -17.39 0.92
N PHE A 220 4.78 -18.70 0.85
CA PHE A 220 3.71 -19.43 1.52
C PHE A 220 4.16 -20.30 2.70
N TRP A 221 5.46 -20.43 2.99
CA TRP A 221 5.96 -21.25 4.10
C TRP A 221 7.14 -20.58 4.79
N GLU A 222 7.03 -20.36 6.10
CA GLU A 222 8.09 -19.82 6.94
C GLU A 222 8.58 -20.92 7.90
N PRO A 223 9.83 -21.41 7.74
CA PRO A 223 10.31 -22.62 8.38
C PRO A 223 10.61 -22.48 9.88
N ASP A 224 11.13 -21.34 10.34
CA ASP A 224 11.56 -21.13 11.74
C ASP A 224 10.41 -21.36 12.73
N THR A 225 9.19 -20.97 12.36
CA THR A 225 7.97 -21.21 13.14
C THR A 225 7.03 -22.25 12.52
N ARG A 226 7.46 -22.92 11.44
CA ARG A 226 6.67 -23.91 10.69
C ARG A 226 5.28 -23.39 10.33
N THR A 227 5.24 -22.17 9.80
CA THR A 227 4.01 -21.44 9.51
C THR A 227 3.67 -21.48 8.02
N LEU A 228 2.52 -22.05 7.69
CA LEU A 228 1.88 -21.90 6.39
C LEU A 228 1.21 -20.53 6.29
N ILE A 229 1.48 -19.82 5.21
CA ILE A 229 0.95 -18.50 4.88
C ILE A 229 0.11 -18.63 3.62
N LEU A 230 -1.15 -18.21 3.68
CA LEU A 230 -2.10 -18.30 2.57
C LEU A 230 -2.56 -16.89 2.22
N ARG A 231 -2.52 -16.54 0.93
CA ARG A 231 -2.92 -15.21 0.45
C ARG A 231 -4.18 -15.30 -0.40
N PRO A 232 -5.27 -14.58 -0.08
CA PRO A 232 -6.41 -14.49 -0.99
C PRO A 232 -6.01 -13.74 -2.26
N ILE A 233 -6.32 -14.29 -3.44
CA ILE A 233 -5.96 -13.68 -4.74
C ILE A 233 -6.81 -12.44 -5.05
N VAL A 234 -8.02 -12.39 -4.48
CA VAL A 234 -9.01 -11.31 -4.58
C VAL A 234 -9.53 -10.95 -3.18
N PRO A 235 -9.94 -9.70 -2.91
CA PRO A 235 -10.39 -9.29 -1.59
C PRO A 235 -11.69 -10.00 -1.18
N LEU A 236 -11.77 -10.39 0.09
CA LEU A 236 -12.96 -10.96 0.71
C LEU A 236 -14.09 -9.93 0.76
N GLU A 237 -15.33 -10.39 0.87
CA GLU A 237 -16.47 -9.54 1.20
C GLU A 237 -16.39 -9.05 2.66
N GLU A 238 -16.67 -7.76 2.89
CA GLU A 238 -16.76 -7.19 4.23
C GLU A 238 -17.91 -7.81 5.04
N ARG A 239 -17.84 -7.74 6.38
CA ARG A 239 -18.88 -8.22 7.31
C ARG A 239 -19.38 -9.65 7.02
N THR A 240 -18.48 -10.53 6.59
CA THR A 240 -18.82 -11.86 6.10
C THR A 240 -17.99 -12.89 6.85
N ARG A 241 -18.64 -13.96 7.32
CA ARG A 241 -17.97 -15.05 8.02
C ARG A 241 -17.41 -16.03 7.02
N TYR A 242 -16.13 -16.36 7.18
CA TYR A 242 -15.44 -17.36 6.39
C TYR A 242 -14.99 -18.51 7.28
N ALA A 243 -14.81 -19.69 6.67
CA ALA A 243 -14.13 -20.82 7.27
C ALA A 243 -12.82 -21.08 6.53
N VAL A 244 -11.73 -21.24 7.27
CA VAL A 244 -10.51 -21.85 6.73
C VAL A 244 -10.57 -23.34 7.03
N VAL A 245 -10.33 -24.16 6.01
CA VAL A 245 -10.49 -25.62 6.07
C VAL A 245 -9.20 -26.29 5.64
N LEU A 246 -8.55 -26.99 6.58
CA LEU A 246 -7.46 -27.91 6.30
C LEU A 246 -8.06 -29.29 6.00
N THR A 247 -7.52 -29.96 4.98
CA THR A 247 -7.99 -31.29 4.56
C THR A 247 -6.97 -32.38 4.86
N SER A 248 -7.39 -33.63 4.71
CA SER A 248 -6.50 -34.79 4.77
C SER A 248 -5.48 -34.82 3.63
N ARG A 249 -5.63 -33.98 2.61
CA ARG A 249 -4.66 -33.83 1.51
C ARG A 249 -3.44 -33.00 1.92
N LEU A 250 -3.54 -32.17 2.96
CA LEU A 250 -2.39 -31.49 3.54
C LEU A 250 -1.64 -32.49 4.44
N THR A 251 -0.41 -32.83 4.06
CA THR A 251 0.40 -33.86 4.73
C THR A 251 1.74 -33.31 5.22
N GLY A 252 2.30 -33.93 6.25
CA GLY A 252 3.71 -33.72 6.62
C GLY A 252 4.66 -34.52 5.75
N ARG A 253 5.98 -34.33 5.95
CA ARG A 253 7.04 -35.06 5.22
C ARG A 253 6.90 -36.60 5.30
N GLY A 254 6.30 -37.13 6.37
CA GLY A 254 6.00 -38.55 6.53
C GLY A 254 4.76 -39.07 5.79
N GLY A 255 4.11 -38.23 4.96
CA GLY A 255 2.92 -38.59 4.17
C GLY A 255 1.62 -38.72 4.97
N ARG A 256 1.63 -38.40 6.27
CA ARG A 256 0.44 -38.42 7.14
C ARG A 256 -0.22 -37.04 7.15
N SER A 257 -1.55 -37.03 7.15
CA SER A 257 -2.35 -35.80 7.15
C SER A 257 -2.11 -34.95 8.40
N VAL A 258 -2.27 -33.63 8.24
CA VAL A 258 -2.29 -32.72 9.38
C VAL A 258 -3.43 -33.05 10.34
N ARG A 259 -3.27 -32.69 11.62
CA ARG A 259 -4.24 -32.98 12.69
C ARG A 259 -4.73 -31.73 13.41
N SER A 260 -5.96 -31.81 13.88
CA SER A 260 -6.55 -30.87 14.83
C SER A 260 -5.81 -30.90 16.18
N PRO A 261 -5.68 -29.77 16.89
CA PRO A 261 -5.25 -29.76 18.29
C PRO A 261 -6.36 -30.18 19.26
N PHE A 262 -7.58 -30.41 18.77
CA PHE A 262 -8.74 -30.85 19.53
C PHE A 262 -9.14 -32.28 19.16
N PRO A 263 -9.90 -32.98 20.03
CA PRO A 263 -10.53 -34.24 19.67
C PRO A 263 -11.51 -34.13 18.49
N SER A 264 -11.98 -32.93 18.16
CA SER A 264 -12.84 -32.66 17.01
C SER A 264 -12.08 -31.87 15.94
N VAL A 265 -12.65 -31.71 14.74
CA VAL A 265 -12.04 -30.91 13.67
C VAL A 265 -12.03 -29.39 13.93
N ALA A 266 -12.58 -28.91 15.06
CA ALA A 266 -12.66 -27.48 15.36
C ALA A 266 -12.56 -27.18 16.85
N HIS A 267 -12.29 -25.92 17.19
CA HIS A 267 -12.43 -25.45 18.57
C HIS A 267 -13.91 -25.50 18.99
N PRO A 268 -14.25 -25.94 20.22
CA PRO A 268 -15.65 -26.11 20.65
C PRO A 268 -16.53 -24.87 20.50
N SER A 269 -15.98 -23.65 20.68
CA SER A 269 -16.75 -22.41 20.53
C SER A 269 -17.16 -22.09 19.09
N GLN A 270 -16.49 -22.69 18.09
CA GLN A 270 -16.74 -22.47 16.66
C GLN A 270 -17.45 -23.64 15.99
N ALA A 271 -17.61 -24.78 16.69
CA ALA A 271 -18.15 -26.00 16.12
C ALA A 271 -19.52 -25.80 15.46
N ARG A 272 -20.42 -25.04 16.11
CA ARG A 272 -21.76 -24.75 15.61
C ARG A 272 -21.74 -23.96 14.29
N ASP A 273 -20.86 -22.97 14.17
CA ASP A 273 -20.75 -22.17 12.95
C ASP A 273 -20.19 -22.99 11.77
N LEU A 274 -19.41 -24.04 12.07
CA LEU A 274 -18.79 -24.92 11.10
C LEU A 274 -19.67 -26.13 10.69
N GLU A 275 -20.81 -26.36 11.35
CA GLU A 275 -21.75 -27.43 10.97
C GLU A 275 -22.26 -27.26 9.53
N ALA A 276 -22.37 -26.00 9.07
CA ALA A 276 -22.77 -25.66 7.71
C ALA A 276 -21.84 -26.27 6.64
N LEU A 277 -20.58 -26.58 6.97
CA LEU A 277 -19.63 -27.17 6.03
C LEU A 277 -20.09 -28.53 5.51
N ASP A 278 -20.80 -29.35 6.30
CA ASP A 278 -21.28 -30.66 5.82
C ASP A 278 -22.29 -30.52 4.67
N ALA A 279 -23.16 -29.51 4.72
CA ALA A 279 -24.09 -29.22 3.62
C ALA A 279 -23.36 -28.57 2.44
N ILE A 280 -22.54 -27.54 2.71
CA ILE A 280 -21.80 -26.79 1.67
C ILE A 280 -20.92 -27.72 0.82
N LEU A 281 -20.13 -28.60 1.46
CA LEU A 281 -19.21 -29.50 0.75
C LEU A 281 -19.97 -30.51 -0.12
N ARG A 282 -21.14 -30.99 0.34
CA ARG A 282 -21.97 -31.94 -0.42
C ARG A 282 -22.71 -31.28 -1.58
N GLU A 283 -23.35 -30.15 -1.33
CA GLU A 283 -24.14 -29.43 -2.33
C GLU A 283 -23.27 -28.81 -3.42
N ARG A 284 -21.99 -28.58 -3.11
CA ARG A 284 -21.04 -27.96 -4.04
C ARG A 284 -19.82 -28.83 -4.32
N ALA A 285 -20.03 -30.12 -4.53
CA ALA A 285 -18.98 -31.08 -4.91
C ALA A 285 -18.20 -30.68 -6.17
N THR A 286 -18.74 -29.80 -7.03
CA THR A 286 -17.99 -29.23 -8.17
C THR A 286 -16.83 -28.33 -7.76
N TYR A 287 -16.88 -27.71 -6.57
CA TYR A 287 -15.77 -26.95 -5.98
C TYR A 287 -14.83 -27.86 -5.19
N TYR A 288 -15.37 -28.79 -4.41
CA TYR A 288 -14.62 -29.46 -3.34
C TYR A 288 -14.25 -30.92 -3.65
N GLY A 289 -14.66 -31.43 -4.82
CA GLY A 289 -14.47 -32.83 -5.19
C GLY A 289 -15.21 -33.76 -4.23
N ARG A 290 -14.49 -34.78 -3.72
CA ARG A 290 -15.03 -35.80 -2.81
C ARG A 290 -14.81 -35.48 -1.33
N LEU A 291 -14.43 -34.24 -1.00
CA LEU A 291 -14.12 -33.83 0.36
C LEU A 291 -15.35 -33.94 1.27
N ALA A 292 -15.25 -34.74 2.33
CA ALA A 292 -16.28 -34.88 3.35
C ALA A 292 -15.96 -34.02 4.58
N TYR A 293 -16.98 -33.46 5.22
CA TYR A 293 -16.78 -32.78 6.52
C TYR A 293 -16.39 -33.79 7.62
N ARG A 294 -17.04 -34.96 7.64
CA ARG A 294 -16.72 -36.10 8.51
C ARG A 294 -16.97 -37.42 7.78
N PRO A 295 -16.15 -38.46 8.03
CA PRO A 295 -16.44 -39.81 7.54
C PRO A 295 -17.77 -40.34 8.11
N ARG A 296 -18.55 -41.03 7.27
CA ARG A 296 -19.80 -41.71 7.63
C ARG A 296 -19.63 -43.23 7.61
N ALA A 297 -20.54 -43.93 8.27
CA ALA A 297 -20.57 -45.38 8.22
C ALA A 297 -20.77 -45.86 6.77
N GLY A 298 -19.77 -46.57 6.23
CA GLY A 298 -19.74 -47.03 4.84
C GLY A 298 -18.82 -46.24 3.92
N ASP A 299 -18.25 -45.11 4.37
CA ASP A 299 -17.21 -44.42 3.60
C ASP A 299 -15.92 -45.25 3.54
N PRO A 300 -15.18 -45.21 2.42
CA PRO A 300 -13.84 -45.80 2.32
C PRO A 300 -12.91 -45.29 3.43
N ALA A 301 -11.99 -46.15 3.88
CA ALA A 301 -11.03 -45.78 4.93
C ALA A 301 -10.09 -44.62 4.53
N ASP A 302 -9.95 -44.36 3.23
CA ASP A 302 -9.16 -43.30 2.61
C ASP A 302 -9.99 -42.09 2.15
N VAL A 303 -11.24 -41.94 2.63
CA VAL A 303 -12.08 -40.79 2.28
C VAL A 303 -11.38 -39.47 2.62
N GLU A 304 -11.32 -38.58 1.63
CA GLU A 304 -10.79 -37.23 1.81
C GLU A 304 -11.70 -36.47 2.76
N ARG A 305 -11.13 -35.89 3.81
CA ARG A 305 -11.91 -35.29 4.90
C ARG A 305 -11.32 -33.99 5.40
N VAL A 306 -12.15 -33.17 6.04
CA VAL A 306 -11.69 -32.04 6.85
C VAL A 306 -10.92 -32.58 8.05
N THR A 307 -9.71 -32.07 8.28
CA THR A 307 -8.85 -32.43 9.42
C THR A 307 -8.84 -31.36 10.50
N PHE A 308 -8.94 -30.09 10.10
CA PHE A 308 -9.12 -28.97 11.01
C PHE A 308 -9.80 -27.79 10.31
N ALA A 309 -10.65 -27.05 11.00
CA ALA A 309 -11.28 -25.85 10.48
C ALA A 309 -11.54 -24.82 11.58
N TRP A 310 -11.50 -23.54 11.21
CA TRP A 310 -11.83 -22.41 12.08
C TRP A 310 -12.55 -21.31 11.30
N THR A 311 -13.22 -20.41 12.01
CA THR A 311 -13.93 -19.28 11.41
C THR A 311 -13.26 -17.95 11.72
N PHE A 312 -13.48 -16.98 10.84
CA PHE A 312 -13.27 -15.56 11.14
C PHE A 312 -14.32 -14.69 10.45
N LEU A 313 -14.70 -13.58 11.09
CA LEU A 313 -15.58 -12.55 10.54
C LEU A 313 -14.77 -11.36 10.01
N THR A 314 -14.98 -10.99 8.75
CA THR A 314 -14.33 -9.79 8.17
C THR A 314 -14.95 -8.49 8.70
N GLN A 315 -14.12 -7.46 8.83
CA GLN A 315 -14.47 -6.12 9.30
C GLN A 315 -15.31 -5.33 8.27
N THR A 316 -15.79 -4.15 8.67
CA THR A 316 -16.26 -3.11 7.75
C THR A 316 -15.07 -2.49 7.00
N THR A 317 -15.11 -2.44 5.67
CA THR A 317 -14.02 -1.85 4.87
C THR A 317 -14.51 -0.75 3.93
N THR A 318 -15.33 -1.08 2.95
CA THR A 318 -15.79 -0.11 1.95
C THR A 318 -17.04 0.65 2.38
N SER A 319 -17.90 0.02 3.19
CA SER A 319 -19.22 0.57 3.55
C SER A 319 -19.16 1.89 4.30
N ASP A 320 -18.12 2.14 5.09
CA ASP A 320 -18.04 3.33 5.93
C ASP A 320 -17.68 4.59 5.11
N LEU A 321 -16.76 4.51 4.15
CA LEU A 321 -16.48 5.60 3.20
C LEU A 321 -17.69 5.89 2.32
N LEU A 322 -18.41 4.85 1.87
CA LEU A 322 -19.67 5.02 1.12
C LEU A 322 -20.74 5.73 1.95
N ALA A 323 -20.86 5.40 3.25
CA ALA A 323 -21.78 6.07 4.16
C ALA A 323 -21.37 7.53 4.44
N VAL A 324 -20.08 7.82 4.59
CA VAL A 324 -19.55 9.18 4.76
C VAL A 324 -19.83 10.02 3.51
N ARG A 325 -19.59 9.46 2.31
CA ARG A 325 -19.95 10.08 1.03
C ARG A 325 -21.45 10.40 0.97
N ASP A 326 -22.33 9.46 1.33
CA ASP A 326 -23.76 9.71 1.39
C ASP A 326 -24.13 10.82 2.38
N GLY A 327 -23.39 10.91 3.49
CA GLY A 327 -23.49 11.98 4.48
C GLY A 327 -23.25 13.38 3.91
N LEU A 328 -22.32 13.53 2.96
CA LEU A 328 -22.11 14.80 2.25
C LEU A 328 -23.39 15.28 1.56
N TYR A 329 -24.24 14.37 1.10
CA TYR A 329 -25.52 14.67 0.45
C TYR A 329 -26.71 14.65 1.42
N GLY A 330 -26.46 14.63 2.72
CA GLY A 330 -27.51 14.66 3.76
C GLY A 330 -28.26 13.34 3.90
N ARG A 331 -27.65 12.22 3.49
CA ARG A 331 -28.26 10.89 3.53
C ARG A 331 -27.53 9.99 4.53
N GLY A 332 -28.26 9.00 5.06
CA GLY A 332 -27.70 7.98 5.94
C GLY A 332 -27.26 8.49 7.31
N PRO A 333 -26.50 7.68 8.07
CA PRO A 333 -26.12 7.97 9.45
C PRO A 333 -25.30 9.25 9.61
N PHE A 334 -24.54 9.65 8.59
CA PHE A 334 -23.66 10.83 8.64
C PHE A 334 -24.27 12.07 7.95
N ALA A 335 -25.60 12.17 7.87
CA ALA A 335 -26.30 13.27 7.21
C ALA A 335 -25.90 14.67 7.72
N GLN A 336 -25.38 14.77 8.96
CA GLN A 336 -24.85 16.02 9.51
C GLN A 336 -23.66 16.59 8.72
N LEU A 337 -22.94 15.78 7.94
CA LEU A 337 -21.82 16.25 7.12
C LEU A 337 -22.28 17.21 6.01
N ALA A 338 -23.55 17.14 5.59
CA ALA A 338 -24.12 18.07 4.63
C ALA A 338 -24.07 19.54 5.10
N ASN A 339 -24.01 19.77 6.42
CA ASN A 339 -23.87 21.11 7.01
C ASN A 339 -22.52 21.76 6.68
N VAL A 340 -21.50 20.96 6.37
CA VAL A 340 -20.22 21.47 5.86
C VAL A 340 -20.39 21.80 4.38
N GLN A 341 -20.76 23.05 4.13
CA GLN A 341 -20.88 23.59 2.77
C GLN A 341 -19.49 23.85 2.19
N PRO A 342 -19.18 23.38 0.97
CA PRO A 342 -17.86 23.51 0.38
C PRO A 342 -17.45 24.96 0.21
N GLY A 343 -18.40 25.84 -0.17
CA GLY A 343 -18.16 27.28 -0.24
C GLY A 343 -16.90 27.63 -1.03
N LEU A 344 -16.83 27.14 -2.27
CA LEU A 344 -15.70 27.36 -3.17
C LEU A 344 -15.38 28.86 -3.29
N ARG A 345 -14.09 29.20 -3.26
CA ARG A 345 -13.56 30.56 -3.38
C ARG A 345 -12.40 30.60 -4.34
N LEU A 346 -12.44 31.45 -5.35
CA LEU A 346 -11.30 31.71 -6.22
C LEU A 346 -10.29 32.64 -5.54
N ARG A 347 -9.04 32.57 -5.99
CA ARG A 347 -7.98 33.49 -5.58
C ARG A 347 -7.75 34.53 -6.67
N GLU A 348 -7.55 35.78 -6.28
CA GLU A 348 -7.02 36.80 -7.18
C GLU A 348 -5.61 36.42 -7.59
N LEU A 349 -5.42 36.06 -8.86
CA LEU A 349 -4.15 35.62 -9.41
C LEU A 349 -3.40 36.78 -10.07
N ASN A 350 -4.11 37.58 -10.87
CA ASN A 350 -3.57 38.77 -11.54
C ASN A 350 -3.54 39.95 -10.55
N SER A 351 -2.49 40.00 -9.73
CA SER A 351 -2.28 41.09 -8.77
C SER A 351 -0.80 41.48 -8.70
N GLY A 352 -0.54 42.64 -8.10
CA GLY A 352 0.80 43.22 -8.00
C GLY A 352 1.06 44.29 -9.06
N ALA A 353 2.34 44.52 -9.38
CA ALA A 353 2.76 45.54 -10.34
C ALA A 353 2.69 45.03 -11.79
N GLY A 354 2.49 45.96 -12.74
CA GLY A 354 2.62 45.65 -14.17
C GLY A 354 1.46 44.88 -14.80
N CYS A 355 0.30 44.80 -14.14
CA CYS A 355 -0.91 44.22 -14.75
C CYS A 355 -1.35 45.00 -15.99
N THR A 356 -1.79 44.27 -17.02
CA THR A 356 -2.51 44.86 -18.16
C THR A 356 -3.93 45.26 -17.76
N ALA A 357 -4.67 45.95 -18.64
CA ALA A 357 -6.07 46.26 -18.40
C ALA A 357 -6.91 44.97 -18.31
N ASP A 358 -6.75 44.06 -19.28
CA ASP A 358 -7.43 42.75 -19.31
C ASP A 358 -7.21 41.95 -18.02
N GLN A 359 -5.98 41.93 -17.49
CA GLN A 359 -5.67 41.26 -16.22
C GLN A 359 -6.31 41.91 -14.99
N ARG A 360 -6.52 43.23 -15.00
CA ARG A 360 -7.23 43.93 -13.90
C ARG A 360 -8.73 43.71 -13.96
N ASP A 361 -9.27 43.64 -15.16
CA ASP A 361 -10.70 43.39 -15.38
C ASP A 361 -11.03 41.91 -15.10
N ARG A 362 -10.04 41.01 -15.17
CA ARG A 362 -10.18 39.57 -14.89
C ARG A 362 -9.18 39.08 -13.85
N PRO A 363 -9.33 39.46 -12.56
CA PRO A 363 -8.32 39.20 -11.55
C PRO A 363 -8.19 37.71 -11.17
N LEU A 364 -9.24 36.91 -11.36
CA LEU A 364 -9.35 35.52 -10.87
C LEU A 364 -8.84 34.45 -11.84
N VAL A 365 -8.61 34.79 -13.11
CA VAL A 365 -8.19 33.84 -14.16
C VAL A 365 -6.86 34.26 -14.79
N ILE A 366 -5.99 33.31 -15.12
CA ILE A 366 -4.79 33.57 -15.93
C ILE A 366 -4.98 32.99 -17.34
N ARG A 367 -4.96 33.85 -18.35
CA ARG A 367 -5.27 33.54 -19.76
C ARG A 367 -4.23 34.09 -20.74
N GLY A 368 -4.33 33.65 -22.00
CA GLY A 368 -3.57 34.22 -23.12
C GLY A 368 -2.05 34.27 -22.88
N ALA A 369 -1.41 35.40 -23.19
CA ALA A 369 0.03 35.56 -23.03
C ALA A 369 0.51 35.46 -21.57
N ALA A 370 -0.31 35.87 -20.60
CA ALA A 370 0.01 35.76 -19.18
C ALA A 370 0.12 34.28 -18.76
N LEU A 371 -0.75 33.42 -19.27
CA LEU A 371 -0.71 31.97 -19.03
C LEU A 371 0.58 31.34 -19.56
N THR A 372 0.96 31.65 -20.80
CA THR A 372 2.22 31.14 -21.38
C THR A 372 3.44 31.56 -20.56
N ASN A 373 3.44 32.80 -20.06
CA ASN A 373 4.52 33.30 -19.19
C ASN A 373 4.52 32.60 -17.82
N LEU A 374 3.35 32.40 -17.21
CA LEU A 374 3.22 31.65 -15.96
C LEU A 374 3.75 30.23 -16.13
N ALA A 375 3.27 29.51 -17.16
CA ALA A 375 3.69 28.14 -17.44
C ALA A 375 5.22 28.07 -17.65
N ARG A 376 5.82 29.06 -18.32
CA ARG A 376 7.28 29.14 -18.52
C ARG A 376 7.99 29.29 -17.19
N ASN A 377 7.55 30.22 -16.34
CA ASN A 377 8.17 30.48 -15.05
C ASN A 377 8.03 29.29 -14.10
N LEU A 378 6.86 28.65 -14.05
CA LEU A 378 6.64 27.46 -13.23
C LEU A 378 7.48 26.28 -13.72
N ALA A 379 7.51 26.04 -15.04
CA ALA A 379 8.35 24.99 -15.62
C ALA A 379 9.83 25.20 -15.25
N GLU A 380 10.32 26.44 -15.31
CA GLU A 380 11.68 26.77 -14.88
C GLU A 380 11.89 26.57 -13.37
N ALA A 381 10.91 26.92 -12.53
CA ALA A 381 10.99 26.76 -11.08
C ALA A 381 11.05 25.28 -10.66
N VAL A 382 10.34 24.40 -11.37
CA VAL A 382 10.39 22.94 -11.16
C VAL A 382 11.53 22.25 -11.92
N GLY A 383 12.46 23.02 -12.50
CA GLY A 383 13.69 22.50 -13.11
C GLY A 383 13.56 22.01 -14.56
N LEU A 384 12.41 22.22 -15.23
CA LEU A 384 12.28 21.92 -16.66
C LEU A 384 13.01 22.96 -17.50
N ARG A 385 13.85 22.48 -18.44
CA ARG A 385 14.71 23.30 -19.30
C ARG A 385 14.66 22.80 -20.75
N GLY A 386 15.18 23.61 -21.68
CA GLY A 386 15.38 23.22 -23.08
C GLY A 386 14.10 22.76 -23.79
N ASN A 387 14.23 21.72 -24.63
CA ASN A 387 13.14 21.20 -25.46
C ASN A 387 11.94 20.76 -24.63
N ARG A 388 12.14 20.10 -23.48
CA ARG A 388 11.05 19.67 -22.58
C ARG A 388 10.17 20.83 -22.12
N ARG A 389 10.78 21.97 -21.79
CA ARG A 389 10.04 23.18 -21.42
C ARG A 389 9.20 23.67 -22.61
N GLU A 390 9.78 23.77 -23.79
CA GLU A 390 9.04 24.27 -24.96
C GLU A 390 7.92 23.31 -25.40
N THR A 391 8.12 21.98 -25.33
CA THR A 391 7.08 20.98 -25.56
C THR A 391 5.94 21.10 -24.56
N LEU A 392 6.24 21.29 -23.26
CA LEU A 392 5.20 21.56 -22.28
C LEU A 392 4.43 22.84 -22.65
N LEU A 393 5.11 23.93 -22.96
CA LEU A 393 4.47 25.21 -23.32
C LEU A 393 3.60 25.09 -24.57
N GLU A 394 3.98 24.29 -25.55
CA GLU A 394 3.18 24.02 -26.74
C GLU A 394 1.80 23.43 -26.38
N THR A 395 1.73 22.59 -25.33
CA THR A 395 0.46 21.99 -24.90
C THR A 395 -0.54 23.01 -24.35
N PHE A 396 -0.08 24.14 -23.82
CA PHE A 396 -0.98 25.19 -23.28
C PHE A 396 -1.83 25.88 -24.37
N ARG A 397 -1.57 25.64 -25.66
CA ARG A 397 -2.40 26.19 -26.74
C ARG A 397 -3.87 25.75 -26.70
N TRP A 398 -4.15 24.60 -26.07
CA TRP A 398 -5.51 24.07 -25.89
C TRP A 398 -6.19 24.56 -24.61
N VAL A 399 -5.48 25.29 -23.75
CA VAL A 399 -5.96 25.81 -22.48
C VAL A 399 -6.45 27.24 -22.66
N ASP A 400 -7.67 27.54 -22.23
CA ASP A 400 -8.20 28.91 -22.32
C ASP A 400 -7.64 29.76 -21.17
N TYR A 401 -7.79 29.23 -19.96
CA TYR A 401 -7.29 29.84 -18.74
C TYR A 401 -7.07 28.81 -17.62
N VAL A 402 -6.42 29.26 -16.56
CA VAL A 402 -6.27 28.50 -15.30
C VAL A 402 -6.84 29.29 -14.14
N VAL A 403 -7.34 28.57 -13.13
CA VAL A 403 -7.83 29.14 -11.87
C VAL A 403 -7.20 28.43 -10.68
N PHE A 404 -7.07 29.17 -9.58
CA PHE A 404 -6.71 28.64 -8.27
C PHE A 404 -7.80 29.02 -7.29
N GLY A 405 -8.09 28.14 -6.36
CA GLY A 405 -9.11 28.40 -5.36
C GLY A 405 -8.98 27.51 -4.14
N THR A 406 -9.95 27.66 -3.26
CA THR A 406 -10.08 26.86 -2.03
C THR A 406 -11.52 26.43 -1.82
N TYR A 407 -11.71 25.36 -1.07
CA TYR A 407 -13.02 24.91 -0.58
C TYR A 407 -12.87 24.28 0.79
N ARG A 408 -13.97 24.21 1.55
CA ARG A 408 -14.01 23.58 2.86
C ARG A 408 -14.44 22.13 2.77
N THR A 409 -13.78 21.28 3.55
CA THR A 409 -14.05 19.84 3.66
C THR A 409 -14.30 19.46 5.11
N PRO A 410 -15.22 18.52 5.41
CA PRO A 410 -15.25 17.88 6.73
C PRO A 410 -13.95 17.11 6.95
N PHE A 411 -13.31 17.32 8.11
CA PHE A 411 -12.03 16.70 8.43
C PHE A 411 -12.19 15.75 9.62
N LEU A 412 -12.23 14.45 9.35
CA LEU A 412 -12.57 13.40 10.32
C LEU A 412 -11.37 12.95 11.17
N LEU A 413 -10.18 13.51 10.92
CA LEU A 413 -8.96 13.30 11.71
C LEU A 413 -8.83 14.29 12.90
N GLY A 414 -9.80 15.20 13.09
CA GLY A 414 -9.79 16.18 14.19
C GLY A 414 -9.29 17.56 13.77
N ASP A 415 -8.26 18.11 14.44
CA ASP A 415 -7.66 19.41 14.05
C ASP A 415 -6.71 19.19 12.86
N PRO A 416 -6.92 19.83 11.69
CA PRO A 416 -6.00 19.73 10.54
C PRO A 416 -4.59 20.27 10.80
N ARG A 417 -4.38 21.01 11.89
CA ARG A 417 -3.05 21.47 12.33
C ARG A 417 -2.37 20.50 13.29
N SER A 418 -3.04 19.44 13.71
CA SER A 418 -2.45 18.43 14.59
C SER A 418 -1.25 17.77 13.91
N THR A 419 -0.18 17.56 14.68
CA THR A 419 0.98 16.75 14.30
C THR A 419 0.99 15.40 15.04
N ASP A 420 -0.14 15.02 15.66
CA ASP A 420 -0.31 13.73 16.31
C ASP A 420 -0.27 12.60 15.26
N PRO A 421 0.77 11.74 15.27
CA PRO A 421 0.90 10.66 14.29
C PRO A 421 -0.15 9.56 14.49
N HIS A 422 -0.91 9.60 15.58
CA HIS A 422 -1.96 8.63 15.90
C HIS A 422 -3.38 9.13 15.60
N ALA A 423 -3.51 10.36 15.08
CA ALA A 423 -4.79 10.88 14.64
C ALA A 423 -5.42 9.94 13.60
N ARG A 424 -6.67 9.54 13.82
CA ARG A 424 -7.40 8.59 12.97
C ARG A 424 -8.89 8.86 13.04
N TRP A 425 -9.64 8.35 12.06
CA TRP A 425 -11.10 8.46 12.09
C TRP A 425 -11.65 7.68 13.27
N SER A 426 -12.53 8.33 14.04
CA SER A 426 -13.35 7.68 15.06
C SER A 426 -14.82 7.96 14.75
N ILE A 427 -15.46 7.00 14.09
CA ILE A 427 -16.83 7.12 13.59
C ILE A 427 -17.66 5.90 13.97
N ASN A 428 -18.95 6.12 14.22
CA ASN A 428 -19.92 5.07 14.45
C ASN A 428 -20.96 5.06 13.33
N THR A 429 -20.88 4.06 12.44
CA THR A 429 -21.77 3.94 11.28
C THR A 429 -23.21 3.57 11.64
N ARG A 430 -23.51 3.18 12.88
CA ARG A 430 -24.89 2.90 13.33
C ARG A 430 -25.58 4.12 13.90
N THR A 431 -24.86 4.89 14.73
CA THR A 431 -25.43 6.07 15.40
C THR A 431 -25.21 7.37 14.63
N GLY A 432 -24.25 7.39 13.69
CA GLY A 432 -23.81 8.60 13.02
C GLY A 432 -22.83 9.44 13.84
N ALA A 433 -22.40 8.97 15.02
CA ALA A 433 -21.45 9.71 15.86
C ALA A 433 -20.08 9.83 15.18
N ILE A 434 -19.47 11.01 15.32
CA ILE A 434 -18.11 11.33 14.87
C ILE A 434 -17.44 12.02 16.06
N ASP A 435 -16.43 11.40 16.66
CA ASP A 435 -15.84 11.91 17.91
C ASP A 435 -15.07 13.22 17.69
N HIS A 436 -14.41 13.33 16.53
CA HIS A 436 -13.56 14.46 16.16
C HIS A 436 -13.88 14.95 14.74
N LEU A 437 -14.90 15.80 14.60
CA LEU A 437 -15.22 16.47 13.33
C LEU A 437 -14.60 17.86 13.29
N GLY A 438 -13.50 18.01 12.56
CA GLY A 438 -12.92 19.30 12.21
C GLY A 438 -13.40 19.83 10.85
N LEU A 439 -12.85 20.98 10.48
CA LEU A 439 -13.01 21.60 9.17
C LEU A 439 -11.62 21.92 8.64
N ASP A 440 -11.33 21.48 7.42
CA ASP A 440 -10.11 21.82 6.71
C ASP A 440 -10.43 22.66 5.46
N THR A 441 -9.46 23.43 4.99
CA THR A 441 -9.54 24.22 3.76
C THR A 441 -8.55 23.68 2.75
N VAL A 442 -9.07 23.13 1.66
CA VAL A 442 -8.29 22.47 0.63
C VAL A 442 -8.11 23.39 -0.56
N GLN A 443 -6.88 23.49 -1.06
CA GLN A 443 -6.54 24.26 -2.26
C GLN A 443 -6.72 23.42 -3.51
N PHE A 444 -7.11 24.06 -4.61
CA PHE A 444 -7.14 23.45 -5.94
C PHE A 444 -6.55 24.37 -7.00
N ALA A 445 -5.99 23.75 -8.05
CA ALA A 445 -5.73 24.41 -9.34
C ALA A 445 -6.47 23.69 -10.44
N MET A 446 -6.96 24.43 -11.43
CA MET A 446 -7.71 23.87 -12.54
C MET A 446 -7.23 24.42 -13.88
N VAL A 447 -7.13 23.53 -14.86
CA VAL A 447 -6.92 23.80 -16.28
C VAL A 447 -8.28 23.76 -16.98
N VAL A 448 -8.70 24.88 -17.58
CA VAL A 448 -9.96 24.97 -18.34
C VAL A 448 -9.68 24.93 -19.85
N PRO A 449 -10.32 24.04 -20.62
CA PRO A 449 -10.10 23.92 -22.06
C PRO A 449 -10.65 25.09 -22.86
N LYS A 450 -10.08 25.32 -24.05
CA LYS A 450 -10.69 26.19 -25.07
C LYS A 450 -11.90 25.52 -25.74
N PRO A 451 -12.93 26.29 -26.15
CA PRO A 451 -13.99 25.79 -27.00
C PRO A 451 -13.48 25.55 -28.43
N LEU A 452 -13.02 24.33 -28.72
CA LEU A 452 -12.40 23.94 -29.99
C LEU A 452 -13.05 22.67 -30.56
N ALA A 453 -13.05 22.54 -31.90
CA ALA A 453 -13.48 21.35 -32.61
C ALA A 453 -14.87 20.82 -32.18
N GLY A 454 -15.82 21.74 -31.93
CA GLY A 454 -17.19 21.40 -31.51
C GLY A 454 -17.37 21.15 -30.01
N ARG A 455 -16.28 21.13 -29.23
CA ARG A 455 -16.30 21.02 -27.76
C ARG A 455 -16.55 22.39 -27.15
N ARG A 456 -17.45 22.47 -26.18
CA ARG A 456 -17.89 23.73 -25.55
C ARG A 456 -18.19 23.49 -24.08
N ALA A 457 -18.16 24.56 -23.30
CA ALA A 457 -18.60 24.58 -21.92
C ALA A 457 -20.10 24.19 -21.79
N PRO A 458 -20.53 23.58 -20.66
CA PRO A 458 -19.68 23.17 -19.55
C PRO A 458 -18.85 21.92 -19.88
N PHE A 459 -17.54 21.97 -19.61
CA PHE A 459 -16.63 20.87 -19.88
C PHE A 459 -16.72 19.78 -18.79
N PRO A 460 -16.57 18.48 -19.15
CA PRO A 460 -16.34 17.42 -18.18
C PRO A 460 -15.05 17.64 -17.37
N VAL A 461 -14.98 17.08 -16.17
CA VAL A 461 -13.87 17.32 -15.24
C VAL A 461 -13.15 16.02 -14.88
N ALA A 462 -11.83 16.00 -15.05
CA ALA A 462 -10.94 14.98 -14.54
C ALA A 462 -10.22 15.47 -13.26
N PHE A 463 -10.39 14.73 -12.18
CA PHE A 463 -9.67 14.94 -10.93
C PHE A 463 -8.31 14.27 -11.00
N TYR A 464 -7.25 15.07 -10.88
CA TYR A 464 -5.87 14.63 -10.93
C TYR A 464 -5.27 14.52 -9.51
N GLY A 465 -4.92 13.31 -9.09
CA GLY A 465 -4.15 13.09 -7.88
C GLY A 465 -2.64 13.23 -8.14
N HIS A 466 -1.93 13.99 -7.31
CA HIS A 466 -0.47 14.15 -7.40
C HIS A 466 0.29 12.97 -6.77
N GLY A 467 1.58 12.85 -7.11
CA GLY A 467 2.46 11.82 -6.54
C GLY A 467 2.81 12.07 -5.06
N TYR A 468 3.49 11.11 -4.42
CA TYR A 468 4.00 11.27 -3.06
C TYR A 468 4.97 12.46 -3.00
N THR A 469 4.84 13.32 -1.98
CA THR A 469 5.50 14.64 -1.83
C THR A 469 5.13 15.71 -2.86
N GLY A 470 4.35 15.35 -3.89
CA GLY A 470 3.82 16.26 -4.91
C GLY A 470 2.76 17.24 -4.39
N ASN A 471 2.13 17.98 -5.30
CA ASN A 471 1.13 19.00 -4.96
C ASN A 471 0.16 19.27 -6.12
N LEU A 472 -0.83 20.14 -5.89
CA LEU A 472 -1.87 20.51 -6.86
C LEU A 472 -1.37 20.98 -8.25
N LEU A 473 -0.13 21.44 -8.38
CA LEU A 473 0.42 21.93 -9.65
C LEU A 473 0.66 20.84 -10.69
N ASP A 474 0.72 19.57 -10.30
CA ASP A 474 0.87 18.46 -11.24
C ASP A 474 -0.24 18.47 -12.30
N ALA A 475 -1.45 18.92 -11.92
CA ALA A 475 -2.56 19.10 -12.84
C ALA A 475 -2.27 20.10 -13.98
N LEU A 476 -1.41 21.11 -13.75
CA LEU A 476 -1.01 22.06 -14.80
C LEU A 476 -0.02 21.45 -15.80
N GLY A 477 0.77 20.45 -15.38
CA GLY A 477 1.74 19.79 -16.25
C GLY A 477 1.11 18.82 -17.25
N LEU A 478 0.05 18.12 -16.84
CA LEU A 478 -0.57 17.05 -17.63
C LEU A 478 -1.99 17.40 -18.12
N GLY A 479 -2.68 18.30 -17.42
CA GLY A 479 -4.02 18.77 -17.78
C GLY A 479 -4.14 19.36 -19.19
N PRO A 480 -3.13 20.08 -19.74
CA PRO A 480 -3.22 20.61 -21.11
C PRO A 480 -3.43 19.53 -22.20
N LEU A 481 -2.94 18.31 -22.00
CA LEU A 481 -3.16 17.20 -22.94
C LEU A 481 -4.63 16.73 -22.90
N LEU A 482 -5.26 16.71 -21.73
CA LEU A 482 -6.70 16.43 -21.59
C LEU A 482 -7.55 17.59 -22.14
N ALA A 483 -7.07 18.84 -22.00
CA ALA A 483 -7.73 20.01 -22.57
C ALA A 483 -7.82 19.95 -24.11
N SER A 484 -6.83 19.33 -24.78
CA SER A 484 -6.90 19.05 -26.23
C SER A 484 -8.10 18.19 -26.65
N GLN A 485 -8.74 17.52 -25.67
CA GLN A 485 -9.91 16.66 -25.82
C GLN A 485 -11.16 17.27 -25.15
N GLY A 486 -11.10 18.54 -24.72
CA GLY A 486 -12.20 19.26 -24.06
C GLY A 486 -12.54 18.74 -22.68
N ILE A 487 -11.54 18.26 -21.93
CA ILE A 487 -11.70 17.81 -20.54
C ILE A 487 -10.93 18.78 -19.65
N ALA A 488 -11.63 19.41 -18.70
CA ALA A 488 -11.02 20.22 -17.66
C ALA A 488 -10.30 19.32 -16.66
N THR A 489 -9.15 19.77 -16.15
CA THR A 489 -8.36 18.98 -15.18
C THR A 489 -8.22 19.77 -13.89
N VAL A 490 -8.53 19.16 -12.75
CA VAL A 490 -8.40 19.80 -11.43
C VAL A 490 -7.52 18.96 -10.51
N GLY A 491 -6.52 19.58 -9.88
CA GLY A 491 -5.68 18.99 -8.85
C GLY A 491 -5.94 19.61 -7.50
N ILE A 492 -5.84 18.83 -6.42
CA ILE A 492 -5.93 19.31 -5.03
C ILE A 492 -4.70 18.84 -4.24
N ASN A 493 -4.38 19.51 -3.14
CA ASN A 493 -3.41 18.99 -2.18
C ASN A 493 -4.06 17.88 -1.33
N ALA A 494 -3.48 16.68 -1.34
CA ALA A 494 -3.83 15.61 -0.41
C ALA A 494 -3.56 16.01 1.06
N VAL A 495 -4.02 15.19 2.00
CA VAL A 495 -3.74 15.40 3.44
C VAL A 495 -2.24 15.59 3.64
N SER A 496 -1.87 16.64 4.37
CA SER A 496 -0.47 16.98 4.70
C SER A 496 0.44 17.33 3.52
N HIS A 497 -0.09 17.54 2.31
CA HIS A 497 0.73 17.87 1.14
C HIS A 497 0.68 19.34 0.77
N GLY A 498 1.67 19.77 -0.01
CA GLY A 498 1.65 21.04 -0.74
C GLY A 498 3.05 21.49 -1.15
N PHE A 499 3.14 22.72 -1.64
CA PHE A 499 4.39 23.24 -2.22
C PHE A 499 5.33 23.79 -1.14
N ALA A 500 6.09 22.89 -0.51
CA ALA A 500 7.13 23.24 0.46
C ALA A 500 8.35 23.85 -0.24
N MET A 501 8.82 24.99 0.25
CA MET A 501 10.00 25.70 -0.26
C MET A 501 10.86 26.19 0.90
N ASP A 502 12.18 26.16 0.73
CA ASP A 502 13.08 26.86 1.64
C ASP A 502 12.88 28.39 1.57
N GLU A 503 13.33 29.11 2.61
CA GLU A 503 13.08 30.55 2.75
C GLU A 503 13.72 31.38 1.62
N ARG A 504 14.84 30.92 1.06
CA ARG A 504 15.54 31.60 -0.04
C ARG A 504 14.76 31.48 -1.34
N THR A 505 14.29 30.28 -1.66
CA THR A 505 13.48 29.94 -2.82
C THR A 505 12.13 30.62 -2.72
N ARG A 506 11.49 30.59 -1.55
CA ARG A 506 10.26 31.32 -1.27
C ARG A 506 10.44 32.82 -1.49
N THR A 507 11.54 33.40 -1.01
CA THR A 507 11.85 34.83 -1.22
C THR A 507 12.09 35.14 -2.70
N LEU A 508 12.83 34.29 -3.41
CA LEU A 508 13.10 34.46 -4.84
C LEU A 508 11.82 34.35 -5.67
N VAL A 509 11.03 33.29 -5.50
CA VAL A 509 9.74 33.07 -6.18
C VAL A 509 8.79 34.23 -5.89
N SER A 510 8.68 34.63 -4.62
CA SER A 510 7.87 35.79 -4.24
C SER A 510 8.36 37.07 -4.91
N THR A 511 9.67 37.30 -5.00
CA THR A 511 10.26 38.51 -5.62
C THR A 511 10.03 38.54 -7.13
N VAL A 512 10.26 37.42 -7.81
CA VAL A 512 10.04 37.29 -9.26
C VAL A 512 8.57 37.46 -9.60
N LEU A 513 7.67 36.79 -8.87
CA LEU A 513 6.24 36.86 -9.12
C LEU A 513 5.65 38.22 -8.75
N ARG A 514 6.12 38.88 -7.67
CA ARG A 514 5.76 40.28 -7.31
C ARG A 514 6.22 41.32 -8.33
N GLY A 515 7.32 41.06 -9.04
CA GLY A 515 7.81 41.91 -10.13
C GLY A 515 6.97 41.82 -11.41
N THR A 516 5.95 40.96 -11.43
CA THR A 516 5.01 40.74 -12.53
C THR A 516 3.57 40.78 -12.01
N CYS A 517 2.58 40.73 -12.89
CA CYS A 517 1.17 40.61 -12.50
C CYS A 517 0.80 39.17 -12.08
N ASN A 518 1.55 38.57 -11.15
CA ASN A 518 1.36 37.20 -10.67
C ASN A 518 1.57 37.06 -9.15
N GLU A 519 1.51 38.17 -8.38
CA GLU A 519 1.70 38.09 -6.93
C GLU A 519 0.68 37.15 -6.27
N GLY A 520 -0.54 37.13 -6.79
CA GLY A 520 -1.62 36.25 -6.36
C GLY A 520 -1.30 34.76 -6.47
N VAL A 521 -0.59 34.37 -7.54
CA VAL A 521 -0.14 32.98 -7.72
C VAL A 521 0.85 32.61 -6.63
N ALA A 522 1.81 33.47 -6.30
CA ALA A 522 2.78 33.20 -5.23
C ALA A 522 2.09 32.92 -3.88
N ARG A 523 1.05 33.70 -3.56
CA ARG A 523 0.24 33.50 -2.34
C ARG A 523 -0.54 32.18 -2.39
N ALA A 524 -1.11 31.83 -3.54
CA ALA A 524 -1.83 30.57 -3.72
C ALA A 524 -0.94 29.32 -3.56
N LEU A 525 0.37 29.43 -3.83
CA LEU A 525 1.34 28.36 -3.62
C LEU A 525 1.80 28.23 -2.16
N VAL A 526 1.86 29.35 -1.44
CA VAL A 526 2.27 29.40 -0.03
C VAL A 526 1.19 28.84 0.90
N ASP A 527 -0.09 29.00 0.55
CA ASP A 527 -1.19 28.42 1.31
C ASP A 527 -1.24 26.90 1.03
N HIS A 528 -0.77 26.07 1.95
CA HIS A 528 -0.71 24.62 1.79
C HIS A 528 -1.09 23.83 3.05
N ARG A 529 -1.22 22.50 2.92
CA ARG A 529 -1.57 21.58 4.02
C ARG A 529 -0.35 20.91 4.66
N ALA A 530 0.82 21.01 4.03
CA ALA A 530 2.09 20.53 4.61
C ALA A 530 2.41 21.26 5.93
N ARG A 531 2.98 20.52 6.87
CA ARG A 531 3.33 20.98 8.22
C ARG A 531 4.80 20.69 8.49
N ASP A 532 5.44 21.53 9.29
CA ASP A 532 6.78 21.27 9.81
C ASP A 532 6.68 20.23 10.94
N LEU A 533 7.04 18.98 10.64
CA LEU A 533 6.89 17.83 11.55
C LEU A 533 8.16 17.61 12.39
N ASN A 534 9.31 18.09 11.91
CA ASN A 534 10.61 17.96 12.59
C ASN A 534 11.19 19.28 13.10
N GLY A 535 10.44 20.38 13.01
CA GLY A 535 10.76 21.68 13.59
C GLY A 535 11.97 22.37 12.98
N ASP A 536 12.34 22.04 11.75
CA ASP A 536 13.48 22.65 11.04
C ASP A 536 13.14 23.99 10.36
N GLY A 537 11.87 24.40 10.42
CA GLY A 537 11.34 25.61 9.80
C GLY A 537 10.86 25.42 8.36
N MET A 538 10.93 24.20 7.81
CA MET A 538 10.40 23.81 6.51
C MET A 538 9.20 22.88 6.69
N ALA A 539 8.21 22.99 5.82
CA ALA A 539 7.06 22.09 5.86
C ALA A 539 7.38 20.75 5.16
N ASP A 540 7.00 19.64 5.77
CA ASP A 540 7.20 18.29 5.25
C ASP A 540 6.00 17.85 4.42
N SER A 541 6.04 18.10 3.10
CA SER A 541 4.96 17.70 2.19
C SER A 541 4.80 16.17 2.19
N GLY A 542 3.65 15.70 2.70
CA GLY A 542 3.31 14.29 2.82
C GLY A 542 4.04 13.54 3.93
N GLY A 543 4.74 14.23 4.83
CA GLY A 543 5.63 13.63 5.84
C GLY A 543 4.99 12.65 6.82
N ASP A 544 3.70 12.79 7.10
CA ASP A 544 2.92 11.87 7.95
C ASP A 544 1.89 11.04 7.17
N PHE A 545 1.87 11.14 5.83
CA PHE A 545 0.86 10.45 5.02
C PHE A 545 1.10 8.94 4.98
N TRP A 546 2.33 8.52 4.67
CA TRP A 546 2.70 7.11 4.55
C TRP A 546 3.74 6.73 5.61
N THR A 547 3.29 6.10 6.70
CA THR A 547 4.12 5.85 7.88
C THR A 547 3.81 4.48 8.51
N ALA A 548 4.60 4.06 9.50
CA ALA A 548 4.28 2.87 10.29
C ALA A 548 3.03 3.03 11.18
N TYR A 549 2.45 4.23 11.31
CA TYR A 549 1.19 4.48 11.99
C TYR A 549 0.02 4.09 11.08
N VAL A 550 -0.14 2.79 10.85
CA VAL A 550 -1.01 2.23 9.80
C VAL A 550 -2.47 2.70 9.84
N PHE A 551 -3.01 3.00 11.03
CA PHE A 551 -4.36 3.55 11.18
C PHE A 551 -4.45 5.02 10.72
N HIS A 552 -3.41 5.81 10.95
CA HIS A 552 -3.30 7.17 10.42
C HIS A 552 -3.15 7.15 8.90
N THR A 553 -2.24 6.32 8.36
CA THR A 553 -2.08 6.17 6.90
C THR A 553 -3.37 5.71 6.22
N ARG A 554 -4.08 4.75 6.80
CA ARG A 554 -5.42 4.34 6.32
C ARG A 554 -6.35 5.54 6.20
N ASP A 555 -6.45 6.36 7.23
CA ASP A 555 -7.46 7.42 7.31
C ASP A 555 -7.03 8.72 6.60
N ALA A 556 -5.72 8.97 6.44
CA ALA A 556 -5.19 10.02 5.56
C ALA A 556 -5.53 9.74 4.09
N MET A 557 -5.48 8.47 3.66
CA MET A 557 -5.94 8.02 2.35
C MET A 557 -7.42 8.30 2.15
N ARG A 558 -8.26 7.87 3.11
CA ARG A 558 -9.72 8.02 3.05
C ARG A 558 -10.16 9.48 3.12
N GLN A 559 -9.49 10.29 3.94
CA GLN A 559 -9.72 11.73 4.03
C GLN A 559 -9.37 12.43 2.72
N SER A 560 -8.27 12.06 2.05
CA SER A 560 -7.91 12.64 0.75
C SER A 560 -8.92 12.28 -0.35
N VAL A 561 -9.51 11.08 -0.31
CA VAL A 561 -10.63 10.71 -1.20
C VAL A 561 -11.90 11.49 -0.86
N LEU A 562 -12.19 11.69 0.43
CA LEU A 562 -13.33 12.50 0.88
C LEU A 562 -13.22 13.97 0.43
N ASP A 563 -12.02 14.53 0.43
CA ASP A 563 -11.74 15.88 -0.05
C ASP A 563 -12.13 16.01 -1.54
N HIS A 564 -11.75 15.04 -2.37
CA HIS A 564 -12.18 14.99 -3.77
C HIS A 564 -13.71 14.87 -3.91
N MET A 565 -14.37 14.02 -3.12
CA MET A 565 -15.84 13.87 -3.14
C MET A 565 -16.56 15.16 -2.77
N GLN A 566 -16.02 15.92 -1.82
CA GLN A 566 -16.57 17.21 -1.44
C GLN A 566 -16.42 18.26 -2.56
N LEU A 567 -15.31 18.23 -3.31
CA LEU A 567 -15.14 19.08 -4.48
C LEU A 567 -16.07 18.66 -5.63
N ILE A 568 -16.26 17.36 -5.88
CA ILE A 568 -17.28 16.83 -6.80
C ILE A 568 -18.66 17.36 -6.42
N ARG A 569 -19.04 17.26 -5.15
CA ARG A 569 -20.31 17.79 -4.64
C ARG A 569 -20.46 19.29 -4.92
N ALA A 570 -19.40 20.08 -4.75
CA ALA A 570 -19.41 21.50 -5.08
C ALA A 570 -19.68 21.74 -6.58
N MET A 571 -18.93 21.05 -7.45
CA MET A 571 -19.03 21.22 -8.90
C MET A 571 -20.35 20.70 -9.49
N ARG A 572 -20.98 19.72 -8.84
CA ARG A 572 -22.33 19.27 -9.22
C ARG A 572 -23.39 20.32 -8.94
N GLY A 573 -23.10 21.28 -8.06
CA GLY A 573 -23.96 22.42 -7.76
C GLY A 573 -23.93 23.53 -8.81
N PHE A 574 -23.07 23.45 -9.83
CA PHE A 574 -23.00 24.40 -10.94
C PHE A 574 -24.16 24.15 -11.93
N ASP A 575 -25.38 24.42 -11.49
CA ASP A 575 -26.63 24.08 -12.17
C ASP A 575 -27.16 25.18 -13.13
N GLY A 576 -26.36 26.22 -13.36
CA GLY A 576 -26.73 27.39 -14.15
C GLY A 576 -27.71 28.34 -13.46
N ARG A 577 -27.93 28.18 -12.14
CA ARG A 577 -28.76 29.08 -11.32
C ARG A 577 -28.10 29.48 -10.01
N ALA A 578 -27.37 28.56 -9.38
CA ALA A 578 -26.61 28.85 -8.17
C ALA A 578 -25.61 29.98 -8.47
N THR A 579 -25.50 30.94 -7.55
CA THR A 579 -24.58 32.06 -7.72
C THR A 579 -23.24 31.79 -7.04
N SER A 580 -22.20 32.36 -7.62
CA SER A 580 -20.86 32.41 -7.05
C SER A 580 -20.86 33.29 -5.80
N PRO A 581 -20.06 32.95 -4.80
CA PRO A 581 -19.78 33.84 -3.68
C PRO A 581 -18.66 34.86 -3.95
N ASP A 582 -18.02 34.78 -5.13
CA ASP A 582 -17.01 35.70 -5.63
C ASP A 582 -17.60 36.50 -6.81
N ASP A 583 -17.14 37.74 -6.99
CA ASP A 583 -17.42 38.63 -8.13
C ASP A 583 -16.51 38.21 -9.30
N LEU A 584 -17.04 37.38 -10.21
CA LEU A 584 -16.30 36.68 -11.26
C LEU A 584 -16.05 37.56 -12.49
N ASP A 585 -16.97 38.47 -12.80
CA ASP A 585 -16.85 39.42 -13.91
C ASP A 585 -16.27 40.79 -13.48
N HIS A 586 -16.06 40.98 -12.18
CA HIS A 586 -15.47 42.15 -11.54
C HIS A 586 -16.29 43.44 -11.73
N ASP A 587 -17.63 43.32 -11.81
CA ASP A 587 -18.55 44.45 -11.97
C ASP A 587 -18.99 45.10 -10.63
N GLY A 588 -18.58 44.50 -9.50
CA GLY A 588 -18.90 44.94 -8.15
C GLY A 588 -20.16 44.31 -7.55
N ARG A 589 -20.74 43.30 -8.21
CA ARG A 589 -21.92 42.55 -7.76
C ARG A 589 -21.56 41.10 -7.45
N LEU A 590 -22.45 40.39 -6.75
CA LEU A 590 -22.27 38.99 -6.37
C LEU A 590 -23.45 38.17 -6.92
N ASP A 591 -23.74 38.34 -8.21
CA ASP A 591 -24.81 37.66 -8.93
C ASP A 591 -24.32 36.75 -10.08
N ASP A 592 -23.00 36.55 -10.21
CA ASP A 592 -22.39 35.63 -11.18
C ASP A 592 -22.82 34.17 -10.96
N LEU A 593 -22.80 33.36 -12.01
CA LEU A 593 -23.11 31.94 -11.92
C LEU A 593 -21.96 31.17 -11.25
N ALA A 594 -22.30 30.25 -10.36
CA ALA A 594 -21.33 29.32 -9.81
C ALA A 594 -20.77 28.42 -10.93
N GLY A 595 -19.43 28.42 -11.07
CA GLY A 595 -18.74 27.66 -12.11
C GLY A 595 -18.52 28.43 -13.42
N ASP A 596 -18.96 29.68 -13.53
CA ASP A 596 -18.62 30.63 -14.62
C ASP A 596 -17.38 31.45 -14.22
N PHE A 597 -16.24 30.77 -14.10
CA PHE A 597 -15.00 31.34 -13.58
C PHE A 597 -14.45 32.47 -14.43
N ASN A 598 -14.83 32.54 -15.71
CA ASN A 598 -14.36 33.57 -16.62
C ASN A 598 -15.27 34.82 -16.66
N GLY A 599 -16.46 34.75 -16.04
CA GLY A 599 -17.44 35.84 -15.94
C GLY A 599 -18.16 36.17 -17.25
N ASP A 600 -18.43 35.19 -18.12
CA ASP A 600 -19.07 35.42 -19.42
C ASP A 600 -20.58 35.10 -19.46
N GLY A 601 -21.14 34.68 -18.33
CA GLY A 601 -22.54 34.27 -18.17
C GLY A 601 -22.79 32.79 -18.49
N VAL A 602 -21.76 31.98 -18.73
CA VAL A 602 -21.88 30.54 -19.03
C VAL A 602 -21.06 29.71 -18.06
N VAL A 603 -21.68 28.69 -17.46
CA VAL A 603 -20.96 27.72 -16.61
C VAL A 603 -19.87 27.02 -17.44
N ASP A 604 -18.62 27.13 -16.99
CA ASP A 604 -17.45 26.65 -17.72
C ASP A 604 -17.22 25.14 -17.59
N VAL A 605 -17.45 24.57 -16.40
CA VAL A 605 -17.10 23.18 -16.07
C VAL A 605 -18.15 22.53 -15.19
N GLY A 606 -18.24 21.21 -15.24
CA GLY A 606 -19.07 20.44 -14.31
C GLY A 606 -20.57 20.70 -14.48
N GLY A 607 -21.30 20.62 -13.36
CA GLY A 607 -22.77 20.62 -13.33
C GLY A 607 -23.38 19.25 -13.02
N PRO A 608 -24.68 19.19 -12.74
CA PRO A 608 -25.33 17.99 -12.20
C PRO A 608 -25.30 16.79 -13.16
N ASP A 609 -25.28 17.05 -14.47
CA ASP A 609 -25.30 16.04 -15.53
C ASP A 609 -23.93 15.84 -16.20
N ALA A 610 -22.89 16.56 -15.76
CA ALA A 610 -21.57 16.47 -16.35
C ALA A 610 -20.87 15.14 -16.04
N PRO A 611 -20.05 14.61 -16.97
CA PRO A 611 -19.15 13.50 -16.66
C PRO A 611 -18.02 13.95 -15.73
N TYR A 612 -17.74 13.14 -14.71
CA TYR A 612 -16.57 13.28 -13.86
C TYR A 612 -15.64 12.07 -14.02
N PHE A 613 -14.33 12.32 -13.97
CA PHE A 613 -13.29 11.31 -14.15
C PHE A 613 -12.20 11.44 -13.09
N THR A 614 -11.37 10.42 -12.91
CA THR A 614 -10.22 10.50 -12.02
C THR A 614 -8.98 9.80 -12.58
N THR A 615 -7.82 10.44 -12.44
CA THR A 615 -6.52 9.91 -12.84
C THR A 615 -5.44 10.52 -11.94
N GLY A 616 -4.22 10.01 -12.00
CA GLY A 616 -3.11 10.49 -11.18
C GLY A 616 -1.98 9.48 -11.19
N GLY A 617 -0.76 9.96 -10.98
CA GLY A 617 0.44 9.13 -10.88
C GLY A 617 0.79 8.78 -9.44
N SER A 618 1.33 7.58 -9.19
CA SER A 618 1.87 7.19 -7.87
C SER A 618 0.78 7.22 -6.78
N LEU A 619 0.96 7.99 -5.70
CA LEU A 619 -0.08 8.24 -4.69
C LEU A 619 -1.42 8.67 -5.33
N GLY A 620 -1.38 9.53 -6.34
CA GLY A 620 -2.56 9.95 -7.08
C GLY A 620 -3.26 8.81 -7.81
N GLY A 621 -2.50 7.81 -8.27
CA GLY A 621 -3.03 6.58 -8.85
C GLY A 621 -3.75 5.73 -7.80
N ILE A 622 -3.18 5.59 -6.59
CA ILE A 622 -3.79 4.92 -5.45
C ILE A 622 -5.12 5.60 -5.05
N LEU A 623 -5.12 6.93 -4.94
CA LEU A 623 -6.32 7.72 -4.64
C LEU A 623 -7.40 7.59 -5.73
N SER A 624 -7.00 7.62 -7.00
CA SER A 624 -7.91 7.50 -8.15
C SER A 624 -8.62 6.14 -8.20
N MET A 625 -7.93 5.06 -7.81
CA MET A 625 -8.51 3.73 -7.73
C MET A 625 -9.70 3.68 -6.76
N THR A 626 -9.55 4.28 -5.58
CA THR A 626 -10.59 4.35 -4.55
C THR A 626 -11.69 5.34 -4.92
N LEU A 627 -11.34 6.56 -5.33
CA LEU A 627 -12.32 7.59 -5.72
C LEU A 627 -13.23 7.11 -6.86
N GLY A 628 -12.64 6.47 -7.88
CA GLY A 628 -13.37 5.96 -9.04
C GLY A 628 -14.37 4.86 -8.71
N ALA A 629 -14.13 4.08 -7.65
CA ALA A 629 -15.05 3.05 -7.16
C ALA A 629 -16.08 3.58 -6.16
N ALA A 630 -15.74 4.61 -5.38
CA ALA A 630 -16.54 5.04 -4.24
C ALA A 630 -17.58 6.13 -4.59
N ASP A 631 -17.28 7.05 -5.52
CA ASP A 631 -18.20 8.11 -5.91
C ASP A 631 -19.00 7.75 -7.17
N ALA A 632 -20.33 7.71 -7.05
CA ALA A 632 -21.25 7.32 -8.14
C ALA A 632 -21.30 8.35 -9.30
N SER A 633 -20.77 9.56 -9.10
CA SER A 633 -20.65 10.58 -10.15
C SER A 633 -19.46 10.35 -11.07
N VAL A 634 -18.44 9.61 -10.63
CA VAL A 634 -17.28 9.30 -11.45
C VAL A 634 -17.66 8.24 -12.48
N ARG A 635 -17.42 8.51 -13.76
CA ARG A 635 -17.78 7.62 -14.87
C ARG A 635 -16.66 6.68 -15.27
N ALA A 636 -15.43 7.15 -15.14
CA ALA A 636 -14.25 6.36 -15.44
C ALA A 636 -13.04 6.80 -14.62
N ALA A 637 -12.17 5.83 -14.30
CA ALA A 637 -10.90 6.04 -13.65
C ALA A 637 -9.75 5.53 -14.51
N ALA A 638 -8.63 6.25 -14.54
CA ALA A 638 -7.41 5.82 -15.21
C ALA A 638 -6.18 6.02 -14.28
N PRO A 639 -6.05 5.22 -13.21
CA PRO A 639 -4.91 5.34 -12.31
C PRO A 639 -3.59 4.97 -13.00
N VAL A 640 -2.56 5.78 -12.78
CA VAL A 640 -1.20 5.57 -13.32
C VAL A 640 -0.26 5.21 -12.18
N SER A 641 0.46 4.09 -12.30
CA SER A 641 1.36 3.57 -11.27
C SER A 641 0.73 3.57 -9.87
N GLY A 642 -0.55 3.21 -9.79
CA GLY A 642 -1.25 2.96 -8.53
C GLY A 642 -1.12 1.49 -8.11
N GLY A 643 -1.67 1.14 -6.94
CA GLY A 643 -1.66 -0.22 -6.45
C GLY A 643 -2.63 -0.48 -5.30
N GLY A 644 -3.02 -1.73 -5.13
CA GLY A 644 -3.74 -2.23 -3.96
C GLY A 644 -2.89 -3.26 -3.19
N GLY A 645 -3.24 -3.52 -1.93
CA GLY A 645 -2.37 -4.25 -1.00
C GLY A 645 -1.29 -3.31 -0.46
N LEU A 646 -1.68 -2.36 0.38
CA LEU A 646 -0.79 -1.30 0.88
C LEU A 646 0.41 -1.86 1.65
N THR A 647 0.26 -3.00 2.34
CA THR A 647 1.41 -3.70 2.92
C THR A 647 2.35 -4.23 1.83
N ASP A 648 1.82 -4.82 0.76
CA ASP A 648 2.63 -5.34 -0.35
C ASP A 648 3.41 -4.23 -1.08
N ILE A 649 2.85 -3.01 -1.13
CA ILE A 649 3.58 -1.79 -1.55
C ILE A 649 4.70 -1.49 -0.56
N GLY A 650 4.38 -1.38 0.73
CA GLY A 650 5.34 -0.99 1.78
C GLY A 650 6.58 -1.89 1.87
N ILE A 651 6.43 -3.19 1.69
CA ILE A 651 7.55 -4.14 1.82
C ILE A 651 8.54 -4.12 0.66
N ARG A 652 8.13 -3.63 -0.52
CA ARG A 652 8.95 -3.61 -1.75
C ARG A 652 9.28 -2.23 -2.26
N SER A 653 8.64 -1.19 -1.72
CA SER A 653 8.79 0.16 -2.22
C SER A 653 10.24 0.64 -2.14
N THR A 654 10.73 1.20 -3.25
CA THR A 654 11.97 1.98 -3.30
C THR A 654 11.72 3.48 -3.17
N GLN A 655 10.47 3.90 -2.95
CA GLN A 655 10.10 5.30 -2.79
C GLN A 655 10.75 5.86 -1.51
N GLY A 656 11.53 6.93 -1.66
CA GLY A 656 12.04 7.69 -0.50
C GLY A 656 10.88 8.17 0.37
N GLY A 657 11.06 8.11 1.69
CA GLY A 657 10.02 8.38 2.68
C GLY A 657 9.27 7.14 3.12
N VAL A 658 8.95 6.19 2.23
CA VAL A 658 8.28 4.94 2.63
C VAL A 658 9.21 4.08 3.47
N LYS A 659 10.43 3.87 3.00
CA LYS A 659 11.42 3.03 3.67
C LYS A 659 11.81 3.62 5.03
N GLU A 660 11.94 4.93 5.10
CA GLU A 660 12.30 5.68 6.31
C GLU A 660 11.11 5.74 7.30
N ALA A 661 9.96 6.26 6.89
CA ALA A 661 8.82 6.45 7.80
C ALA A 661 8.12 5.14 8.19
N VAL A 662 8.22 4.08 7.37
CA VAL A 662 7.66 2.76 7.67
C VAL A 662 8.73 1.81 8.18
N ILE A 663 9.69 1.41 7.33
CA ILE A 663 10.57 0.28 7.63
C ILE A 663 11.58 0.63 8.74
N LEU A 664 12.19 1.81 8.72
CA LEU A 664 13.08 2.23 9.81
C LEU A 664 12.35 2.47 11.13
N ARG A 665 11.07 2.90 11.10
CA ARG A 665 10.27 3.04 12.34
C ARG A 665 9.97 1.68 12.97
N VAL A 666 9.71 0.67 12.14
CA VAL A 666 9.49 -0.72 12.57
C VAL A 666 10.78 -1.35 13.10
N MET A 667 11.89 -1.18 12.36
CA MET A 667 13.18 -1.79 12.72
C MET A 667 13.95 -1.03 13.81
N GLY A 668 13.74 0.28 13.88
CA GLY A 668 14.48 1.19 14.74
C GLY A 668 13.75 1.54 16.03
N PRO A 669 14.27 2.50 16.80
CA PRO A 669 15.56 3.19 16.58
C PRO A 669 16.74 2.20 16.58
N LEU A 670 17.67 2.39 15.64
CA LEU A 670 18.84 1.51 15.50
C LEU A 670 20.05 2.14 16.19
N MET A 671 20.71 1.43 17.08
CA MET A 671 22.05 1.77 17.56
C MET A 671 23.09 1.03 16.70
N VAL A 672 24.01 1.77 16.09
CA VAL A 672 25.08 1.23 15.25
C VAL A 672 26.45 1.65 15.75
N ALA A 673 27.43 0.77 15.55
CA ALA A 673 28.84 1.09 15.69
C ALA A 673 29.52 1.13 14.32
N MET A 674 30.22 2.22 14.06
CA MET A 674 30.88 2.47 12.78
C MET A 674 32.30 3.00 13.02
N PRO A 675 33.34 2.47 12.37
CA PRO A 675 34.67 3.09 12.42
C PRO A 675 34.58 4.55 11.98
N ALA A 676 35.22 5.48 12.70
CA ALA A 676 35.14 6.91 12.40
C ALA A 676 35.56 7.23 10.94
N GLY A 677 36.55 6.49 10.41
CA GLY A 677 36.99 6.60 9.02
C GLY A 677 35.93 6.24 7.97
N ALA A 678 34.83 5.59 8.35
CA ALA A 678 33.70 5.31 7.44
C ALA A 678 32.79 6.53 7.22
N TYR A 679 33.02 7.63 7.95
CA TYR A 679 32.33 8.91 7.80
C TYR A 679 33.34 10.00 7.38
N PRO A 680 33.84 9.98 6.13
CA PRO A 680 34.69 11.05 5.64
C PRO A 680 33.94 12.39 5.66
N PRO A 681 34.65 13.53 5.73
CA PRO A 681 34.02 14.84 5.64
C PRO A 681 33.19 14.99 4.37
N ASP A 682 32.02 15.61 4.47
CA ASP A 682 31.12 15.90 3.35
C ASP A 682 31.22 17.39 3.00
N GLU A 683 31.63 17.69 1.77
CA GLU A 683 31.96 19.06 1.33
C GLU A 683 32.91 19.81 2.30
N GLY A 684 33.82 19.06 2.94
CA GLY A 684 34.77 19.61 3.93
C GLY A 684 34.19 19.80 5.34
N ARG A 685 32.90 19.49 5.55
CA ARG A 685 32.23 19.49 6.86
C ARG A 685 32.43 18.14 7.56
N THR A 686 32.88 18.19 8.80
CA THR A 686 33.08 17.01 9.66
C THR A 686 31.75 16.31 9.98
N ARG A 687 31.72 14.98 9.86
CA ARG A 687 30.52 14.15 10.09
C ARG A 687 30.57 13.26 11.34
N THR A 688 31.69 13.29 12.04
CA THR A 688 31.95 12.57 13.28
C THR A 688 32.90 13.39 14.13
N SER A 689 32.69 13.38 15.45
CA SER A 689 33.61 13.94 16.44
C SER A 689 34.74 12.96 16.83
N CYS A 690 34.62 11.70 16.41
CA CYS A 690 35.55 10.64 16.76
C CYS A 690 36.84 10.69 15.94
N ARG A 691 37.96 10.39 16.60
CA ARG A 691 39.27 10.25 15.94
C ARG A 691 39.26 9.07 14.97
N ALA A 692 40.08 9.12 13.93
CA ALA A 692 40.16 8.09 12.90
C ALA A 692 40.40 6.65 13.42
N ASN A 693 41.01 6.50 14.60
CA ASN A 693 41.26 5.21 15.25
C ASN A 693 40.16 4.77 16.25
N GLN A 694 39.08 5.54 16.37
CA GLN A 694 37.94 5.27 17.25
C GLN A 694 36.74 4.76 16.45
N THR A 695 35.79 4.20 17.18
CA THR A 695 34.48 3.78 16.68
C THR A 695 33.43 4.77 17.16
N SER A 696 32.63 5.27 16.23
CA SER A 696 31.46 6.11 16.48
C SER A 696 30.27 5.23 16.83
N LEU A 697 29.65 5.49 17.99
CA LEU A 697 28.34 4.95 18.35
C LEU A 697 27.26 5.96 17.98
N ARG A 698 26.26 5.52 17.22
CA ARG A 698 25.25 6.41 16.63
C ARG A 698 23.87 5.78 16.62
N PHE A 699 22.85 6.62 16.75
CA PHE A 699 21.50 6.25 16.36
C PHE A 699 21.27 6.48 14.87
N ILE A 700 20.52 5.57 14.24
CA ILE A 700 19.86 5.76 12.96
C ILE A 700 18.36 5.71 13.22
N VAL A 701 17.63 6.76 12.87
CA VAL A 701 16.20 6.93 13.17
C VAL A 701 15.43 7.56 12.02
N PRO A 702 14.10 7.41 11.96
CA PRO A 702 13.28 8.14 11.00
C PRO A 702 13.29 9.63 11.35
N ASP A 703 13.61 10.49 10.37
CA ASP A 703 13.44 11.93 10.42
C ASP A 703 12.38 12.29 9.37
N VAL A 704 11.11 12.17 9.76
CA VAL A 704 9.96 12.26 8.85
C VAL A 704 10.12 11.27 7.68
N ASN A 705 10.46 11.77 6.49
CA ASN A 705 10.66 11.02 5.25
C ASN A 705 12.13 10.70 4.94
N ASP A 706 13.04 11.17 5.78
CA ASP A 706 14.48 11.00 5.63
C ASP A 706 15.06 10.14 6.77
N THR A 707 16.34 9.82 6.63
CA THR A 707 17.10 9.10 7.66
C THR A 707 17.84 10.10 8.53
N GLY A 708 17.48 10.17 9.81
CA GLY A 708 18.22 10.91 10.84
C GLY A 708 19.38 10.09 11.40
N GLU A 709 20.52 10.75 11.63
CA GLU A 709 21.68 10.19 12.33
C GLU A 709 22.05 11.02 13.55
N LEU A 710 22.36 10.36 14.68
CA LEU A 710 22.81 11.03 15.91
C LEU A 710 24.02 10.30 16.50
N GLU A 711 25.21 10.90 16.42
CA GLU A 711 26.38 10.40 17.17
C GLU A 711 26.24 10.66 18.67
N VAL A 712 26.49 9.64 19.50
CA VAL A 712 26.30 9.70 20.96
C VAL A 712 27.58 9.44 21.76
N ALA A 713 28.54 8.69 21.22
CA ALA A 713 29.80 8.38 21.90
C ALA A 713 30.92 7.97 20.94
N CYS A 714 32.16 8.16 21.38
CA CYS A 714 33.37 7.65 20.72
C CYS A 714 34.01 6.58 21.58
N VAL A 715 34.19 5.39 21.03
CA VAL A 715 34.74 4.21 21.72
C VAL A 715 36.13 3.91 21.17
N GLU A 716 37.10 3.69 22.07
CA GLU A 716 38.45 3.32 21.67
C GLU A 716 38.50 1.88 21.14
N ARG A 717 39.42 1.58 20.22
CA ARG A 717 39.63 0.20 19.70
C ARG A 717 39.85 -0.86 20.77
N GLY A 718 40.38 -0.49 21.94
CA GLY A 718 40.58 -1.44 23.06
C GLY A 718 39.33 -1.71 23.90
N GLU A 719 38.31 -0.85 23.78
CA GLU A 719 37.05 -0.91 24.52
C GLU A 719 35.96 -1.69 23.77
N LEU A 720 36.07 -1.76 22.43
CA LEU A 720 35.21 -2.55 21.56
C LEU A 720 36.08 -3.32 20.55
N GLY A 721 36.30 -4.59 20.82
CA GLY A 721 37.06 -5.51 19.98
C GLY A 721 36.15 -6.43 19.15
N VAL A 722 36.78 -7.14 18.21
CA VAL A 722 36.14 -8.21 17.44
C VAL A 722 35.67 -9.32 18.37
N GLY A 723 34.42 -9.76 18.22
CA GLY A 723 33.83 -10.83 19.02
C GLY A 723 33.40 -10.42 20.42
N ASP A 724 33.55 -9.15 20.81
CA ASP A 724 32.94 -8.63 22.04
C ASP A 724 31.42 -8.54 21.87
N ASP A 725 30.69 -8.88 22.94
CA ASP A 725 29.22 -8.83 22.95
C ASP A 725 28.73 -7.47 23.48
N VAL A 726 27.70 -6.94 22.83
CA VAL A 726 27.09 -5.66 23.18
C VAL A 726 25.66 -5.90 23.63
N VAL A 727 25.27 -5.32 24.77
CA VAL A 727 23.91 -5.35 25.29
C VAL A 727 23.41 -3.93 25.46
N ILE A 728 22.23 -3.64 24.91
CA ILE A 728 21.48 -2.41 25.15
C ILE A 728 20.26 -2.75 25.99
N THR A 729 20.02 -1.96 27.03
CA THR A 729 18.85 -2.08 27.90
C THR A 729 18.04 -0.78 27.87
N ASN A 730 16.74 -0.89 27.58
CA ASN A 730 15.81 0.20 27.84
C ASN A 730 15.39 0.14 29.32
N VAL A 731 15.84 1.13 30.09
CA VAL A 731 15.69 1.14 31.55
C VAL A 731 14.22 1.26 31.97
N ARG A 732 13.36 1.85 31.12
CA ARG A 732 11.93 2.01 31.42
C ARG A 732 11.17 0.71 31.22
N SER A 733 11.31 0.07 30.07
CA SER A 733 10.58 -1.16 29.74
C SER A 733 11.23 -2.41 30.32
N GLY A 734 12.52 -2.37 30.62
CA GLY A 734 13.32 -3.54 31.00
C GLY A 734 13.74 -4.40 29.81
N GLU A 735 13.38 -4.03 28.59
CA GLU A 735 13.77 -4.74 27.37
C GLU A 735 15.27 -4.67 27.16
N SER A 736 15.86 -5.80 26.76
CA SER A 736 17.24 -5.88 26.34
C SER A 736 17.38 -6.48 24.95
N ARG A 737 18.34 -5.97 24.20
CA ARG A 737 18.75 -6.48 22.89
C ARG A 737 20.27 -6.52 22.82
N CYS A 738 20.80 -7.48 22.09
CA CYS A 738 22.22 -7.75 22.05
C CYS A 738 22.65 -8.21 20.68
N ALA A 739 23.94 -8.01 20.39
CA ALA A 739 24.60 -8.43 19.18
C ALA A 739 26.09 -8.62 19.45
N ARG A 740 26.79 -9.28 18.54
CA ARG A 740 28.24 -9.41 18.58
C ARG A 740 28.94 -8.44 17.64
N ALA A 741 30.04 -7.86 18.09
CA ALA A 741 30.86 -6.99 17.26
C ALA A 741 31.64 -7.79 16.21
N SER A 742 31.53 -7.39 14.94
CA SER A 742 32.26 -7.99 13.81
C SER A 742 33.74 -7.58 13.76
N ALA A 743 34.47 -8.03 12.72
CA ALA A 743 35.92 -7.85 12.55
C ALA A 743 36.43 -6.39 12.59
N ASP A 744 35.55 -5.41 12.37
CA ASP A 744 35.87 -3.97 12.44
C ASP A 744 35.16 -3.25 13.60
N GLY A 745 34.70 -4.00 14.62
CA GLY A 745 33.97 -3.44 15.76
C GLY A 745 32.56 -2.93 15.40
N ARG A 746 32.02 -3.32 14.24
CA ARG A 746 30.68 -2.93 13.79
C ARG A 746 29.63 -3.84 14.41
N PHE A 747 28.51 -3.25 14.81
CA PHE A 747 27.28 -3.94 15.19
C PHE A 747 26.06 -3.08 14.83
N ARG A 748 24.87 -3.69 14.88
CA ARG A 748 23.57 -3.03 14.81
C ARG A 748 22.63 -3.67 15.82
N ILE A 749 21.92 -2.85 16.60
CA ILE A 749 20.86 -3.29 17.51
C ILE A 749 19.65 -2.38 17.33
N GLY A 750 18.52 -2.94 16.92
CA GLY A 750 17.22 -2.25 16.98
C GLY A 750 16.65 -2.33 18.38
N MET A 751 16.28 -1.19 18.98
CA MET A 751 15.84 -1.14 20.38
C MET A 751 14.39 -0.68 20.50
N PRO A 752 13.44 -1.53 20.93
CA PRO A 752 12.07 -1.10 21.21
C PRO A 752 12.08 0.01 22.27
N SER A 753 11.71 1.21 21.86
CA SER A 753 11.80 2.41 22.67
C SER A 753 10.71 3.39 22.31
N ASN A 754 10.29 4.21 23.27
CA ASN A 754 9.64 5.48 22.94
C ASN A 754 10.68 6.59 22.86
N LEU A 755 10.25 7.72 22.32
CA LEU A 755 10.97 8.97 22.45
C LEU A 755 11.31 9.26 23.94
N ASP A 756 12.55 9.68 24.19
CA ASP A 756 13.14 9.99 25.49
C ASP A 756 13.40 8.81 26.45
N ASP A 757 13.19 7.56 26.05
CA ASP A 757 13.50 6.43 26.93
C ASP A 757 14.97 6.38 27.32
N ARG A 758 15.26 6.15 28.60
CA ARG A 758 16.64 6.03 29.07
C ARG A 758 17.22 4.70 28.62
N LEU A 759 18.38 4.75 27.98
CA LEU A 759 19.09 3.59 27.48
C LEU A 759 20.43 3.40 28.20
N GLU A 760 20.86 2.16 28.34
CA GLU A 760 22.18 1.79 28.84
C GLU A 760 22.81 0.78 27.88
N LEU A 761 24.00 1.11 27.36
CA LEU A 761 24.78 0.23 26.51
C LEU A 761 25.98 -0.31 27.28
N ARG A 762 26.17 -1.63 27.29
CA ARG A 762 27.30 -2.31 27.91
C ARG A 762 28.02 -3.17 26.86
N ILE A 763 29.33 -3.06 26.82
CA ILE A 763 30.22 -3.85 25.97
C ILE A 763 30.95 -4.83 26.89
N PHE A 764 30.87 -6.11 26.57
CA PHE A 764 31.45 -7.20 27.34
C PHE A 764 32.62 -7.83 26.60
N ARG A 765 33.60 -8.33 27.34
CA ARG A 765 34.76 -9.03 26.77
C ARG A 765 34.38 -10.42 26.25
N GLY A 766 34.58 -10.64 24.95
CA GLY A 766 34.37 -11.93 24.28
C GLY A 766 32.93 -12.47 24.40
N ASP A 767 32.76 -13.78 24.22
CA ASP A 767 31.47 -14.53 24.20
C ASP A 767 30.67 -14.49 25.52
N ALA A 768 30.37 -13.29 26.02
CA ALA A 768 29.70 -13.04 27.28
C ALA A 768 28.21 -13.38 27.24
N VAL A 769 27.55 -13.21 26.09
CA VAL A 769 26.15 -13.56 25.89
C VAL A 769 26.04 -15.05 25.55
N THR A 770 25.26 -15.78 26.34
CA THR A 770 25.00 -17.22 26.12
C THR A 770 23.76 -17.49 25.29
N ASP A 771 22.86 -16.51 25.20
CA ASP A 771 21.60 -16.58 24.47
C ASP A 771 21.24 -15.17 23.99
N PHE A 772 21.25 -14.95 22.67
CA PHE A 772 20.96 -13.64 22.07
C PHE A 772 19.47 -13.30 22.02
N GLY A 773 18.58 -14.28 22.24
CA GLY A 773 17.13 -14.07 22.25
C GLY A 773 16.66 -13.35 23.51
N ASN A 774 17.31 -13.61 24.65
CA ASN A 774 17.02 -12.93 25.93
C ASN A 774 18.22 -12.14 26.49
N CYS A 775 19.36 -12.13 25.79
CA CYS A 775 20.61 -11.49 26.20
C CYS A 775 21.13 -11.97 27.55
N ALA A 776 20.94 -13.26 27.86
CA ALA A 776 21.50 -13.88 29.06
C ALA A 776 23.03 -13.83 29.01
N LEU A 777 23.62 -13.45 30.14
CA LEU A 777 25.06 -13.30 30.29
C LEU A 777 25.66 -14.47 31.08
N ARG A 778 26.89 -14.83 30.76
CA ARG A 778 27.70 -15.71 31.63
C ARG A 778 27.90 -15.06 33.01
N PRO A 779 27.96 -15.85 34.09
CA PRO A 779 28.13 -15.32 35.45
C PRO A 779 29.39 -14.47 35.66
N ASP A 780 30.45 -14.72 34.89
CA ASP A 780 31.76 -14.06 34.96
C ASP A 780 31.98 -13.04 33.84
N ALA A 781 30.92 -12.63 33.14
CA ALA A 781 31.00 -11.64 32.06
C ALA A 781 31.62 -10.31 32.52
N GLU A 782 32.78 -9.97 31.96
CA GLU A 782 33.51 -8.73 32.26
C GLU A 782 33.03 -7.59 31.37
N VAL A 783 32.51 -6.51 31.98
CA VAL A 783 32.17 -5.27 31.26
C VAL A 783 33.46 -4.53 30.92
N ARG A 784 33.72 -4.33 29.62
CA ARG A 784 34.82 -3.49 29.12
C ARG A 784 34.45 -2.01 29.16
N ARG A 785 33.22 -1.68 28.77
CA ARG A 785 32.76 -0.31 28.58
C ARG A 785 31.27 -0.21 28.85
N MET A 786 30.87 0.87 29.51
CA MET A 786 29.47 1.23 29.70
C MET A 786 29.24 2.65 29.17
N VAL A 787 28.23 2.81 28.32
CA VAL A 787 27.77 4.09 27.79
C VAL A 787 26.33 4.28 28.26
N SER A 788 26.15 5.17 29.23
CA SER A 788 24.84 5.51 29.82
C SER A 788 24.55 7.01 29.79
N GLN A 789 25.46 7.78 29.19
CA GLN A 789 25.40 9.23 29.06
C GLN A 789 25.82 9.65 27.64
N MET A 790 25.36 10.83 27.23
CA MET A 790 25.77 11.50 26.00
C MET A 790 27.22 11.97 26.13
N GLU A 791 28.08 11.45 25.26
CA GLU A 791 29.50 11.83 25.18
C GLU A 791 29.81 12.65 23.93
N VAL A 792 28.90 12.70 22.96
CA VAL A 792 28.97 13.58 21.79
C VAL A 792 27.73 14.47 21.80
N VAL A 793 27.93 15.76 21.49
CA VAL A 793 26.87 16.76 21.48
C VAL A 793 26.93 17.67 20.26
N GLU A 794 25.88 18.47 20.10
CA GLU A 794 25.76 19.45 19.03
C GLU A 794 26.96 20.40 19.01
N GLY A 795 27.55 20.57 17.82
CA GLY A 795 28.75 21.39 17.62
C GLY A 795 30.09 20.66 17.77
N ASP A 796 30.11 19.41 18.23
CA ASP A 796 31.35 18.60 18.25
C ASP A 796 31.81 18.19 16.82
N CYS A 797 30.88 18.18 15.86
CA CYS A 797 31.17 18.12 14.43
C CYS A 797 30.12 18.90 13.63
N ASP A 798 30.40 19.15 12.35
CA ASP A 798 29.61 20.05 11.50
C ASP A 798 28.28 19.44 11.03
N VAL A 799 28.15 18.11 11.00
CA VAL A 799 26.96 17.39 10.52
C VAL A 799 26.67 16.16 11.39
N HIS A 800 25.43 15.99 11.87
CA HIS A 800 24.94 14.79 12.58
C HIS A 800 25.65 14.42 13.90
N CYS A 801 26.26 15.40 14.58
CA CYS A 801 26.71 15.26 15.97
C CYS A 801 25.71 15.94 16.90
N GLY A 802 25.14 15.17 17.84
CA GLY A 802 24.30 15.68 18.92
C GLY A 802 23.03 16.46 18.55
N HIS A 803 22.56 16.39 17.31
CA HIS A 803 21.38 17.10 16.82
C HIS A 803 20.49 16.17 15.99
N ILE A 804 19.22 16.03 16.40
CA ILE A 804 18.10 15.61 15.55
C ILE A 804 17.11 16.79 15.58
N PRO A 805 16.58 17.24 14.44
CA PRO A 805 15.64 18.35 14.39
C PRO A 805 14.43 18.13 15.34
N PRO A 806 13.92 19.17 16.01
CA PRO A 806 12.96 19.03 17.09
C PRO A 806 11.52 18.68 16.66
N THR A 807 10.93 17.60 17.18
CA THR A 807 9.46 17.42 17.14
C THR A 807 8.78 18.46 18.05
N LEU A 808 8.31 19.59 17.53
CA LEU A 808 7.63 20.60 18.34
C LEU A 808 6.12 20.34 18.41
N GLN A 809 5.67 19.77 19.53
CA GLN A 809 4.33 20.09 20.03
C GLN A 809 4.34 21.55 20.55
N PRO A 810 3.20 22.28 20.48
CA PRO A 810 3.14 23.72 20.80
C PRO A 810 3.57 24.14 22.21
N ASP A 811 3.77 23.20 23.14
CA ASP A 811 4.15 23.46 24.55
C ASP A 811 5.50 22.82 24.97
N ALA A 812 6.25 22.24 24.03
CA ALA A 812 7.52 21.58 24.34
C ALA A 812 8.65 22.60 24.52
N ARG A 813 9.21 22.68 25.73
CA ARG A 813 10.50 23.36 25.96
C ARG A 813 11.56 22.76 25.03
N PRO A 814 12.51 23.54 24.48
CA PRO A 814 13.60 23.02 23.66
C PRO A 814 14.30 21.87 24.39
N ARG A 815 14.23 20.66 23.83
CA ARG A 815 14.75 19.43 24.45
C ARG A 815 16.27 19.39 24.23
N ARG A 816 17.04 19.72 25.28
CA ARG A 816 18.51 19.68 25.24
C ARG A 816 19.02 18.25 25.27
N TRP A 817 19.26 17.67 24.10
CA TRP A 817 20.09 16.47 23.92
C TRP A 817 21.57 16.84 23.68
N SER A 818 21.86 18.14 23.77
CA SER A 818 23.13 18.78 23.47
C SER A 818 24.02 18.97 24.70
N GLN A 819 23.76 18.26 25.80
CA GLN A 819 24.58 18.38 27.02
C GLN A 819 25.40 17.13 27.28
N ARG A 820 26.71 17.30 27.25
CA ARG A 820 27.68 16.27 27.57
C ARG A 820 27.45 15.81 29.02
N GLY A 821 27.36 14.50 29.23
CA GLY A 821 27.04 13.90 30.53
C GLY A 821 25.54 13.77 30.85
N ALA A 822 24.63 14.24 29.99
CA ALA A 822 23.20 13.95 30.14
C ALA A 822 22.95 12.43 29.96
N PRO A 823 21.92 11.83 30.60
CA PRO A 823 21.59 10.43 30.38
C PRO A 823 21.38 10.10 28.90
N LEU A 824 21.87 8.95 28.44
CA LEU A 824 21.62 8.45 27.08
C LEU A 824 20.12 8.15 26.94
N ARG A 825 19.51 8.70 25.90
CA ARG A 825 18.08 8.55 25.62
C ARG A 825 17.80 8.14 24.17
N SER A 826 16.66 7.50 23.94
CA SER A 826 16.19 7.09 22.61
C SER A 826 15.60 8.27 21.82
N PRO A 827 16.22 8.70 20.70
CA PRO A 827 15.81 9.93 20.00
C PRO A 827 14.54 9.79 19.18
N ALA A 828 14.06 8.56 19.00
CA ALA A 828 12.81 8.29 18.33
C ALA A 828 12.12 7.13 19.04
N GLU A 829 10.82 6.99 18.76
CA GLU A 829 10.11 5.78 19.06
C GLU A 829 10.18 4.77 17.90
N GLY A 830 10.03 3.48 18.22
CA GLY A 830 10.01 2.41 17.22
C GLY A 830 9.99 1.03 17.88
N MET A 831 9.76 -0.02 17.09
CA MET A 831 9.54 -1.37 17.61
C MET A 831 10.82 -2.21 17.76
N GLY A 832 11.94 -1.79 17.15
CA GLY A 832 13.19 -2.55 17.23
C GLY A 832 13.15 -3.93 16.56
N ILE A 833 12.22 -4.18 15.64
CA ILE A 833 11.99 -5.50 15.03
C ILE A 833 13.09 -5.81 14.01
N ARG A 834 13.66 -7.02 14.07
CA ARG A 834 14.73 -7.43 13.14
C ARG A 834 14.16 -7.85 11.78
N ARG A 835 14.84 -7.46 10.70
CA ARG A 835 14.55 -7.93 9.32
C ARG A 835 14.64 -9.46 9.24
N GLN A 836 13.83 -10.05 8.35
CA GLN A 836 13.78 -11.50 8.08
C GLN A 836 13.47 -12.39 9.28
N THR A 837 12.73 -11.87 10.28
CA THR A 837 12.29 -12.65 11.45
C THR A 837 10.80 -12.96 11.42
N PRO A 838 10.34 -13.99 12.16
CA PRO A 838 8.92 -14.27 12.33
C PRO A 838 8.13 -13.09 12.91
N GLU A 839 8.76 -12.25 13.75
CA GLU A 839 8.15 -11.04 14.31
C GLU A 839 7.84 -10.00 13.20
N MET A 840 8.81 -9.73 12.32
CA MET A 840 8.64 -8.82 11.18
C MET A 840 7.54 -9.30 10.24
N ARG A 841 7.53 -10.60 9.94
CA ARG A 841 6.46 -11.24 9.17
C ARG A 841 5.11 -11.04 9.85
N ARG A 842 4.96 -11.42 11.13
CA ARG A 842 3.67 -11.32 11.84
C ARG A 842 3.15 -9.88 11.87
N PHE A 843 4.01 -8.90 12.15
CA PHE A 843 3.66 -7.48 12.16
C PHE A 843 3.13 -7.03 10.79
N LEU A 844 3.91 -7.20 9.72
CA LEU A 844 3.54 -6.71 8.39
C LEU A 844 2.30 -7.41 7.84
N LEU A 845 2.16 -8.72 8.02
CA LEU A 845 0.97 -9.44 7.54
C LEU A 845 -0.31 -9.01 8.30
N LEU A 846 -0.24 -8.72 9.59
CA LEU A 846 -1.38 -8.19 10.35
C LEU A 846 -1.69 -6.72 10.02
N ALA A 847 -0.68 -5.92 9.70
CA ALA A 847 -0.84 -4.51 9.34
C ALA A 847 -1.81 -4.32 8.17
N GLN A 848 -1.88 -5.26 7.23
CA GLN A 848 -2.84 -5.22 6.12
C GLN A 848 -4.29 -5.13 6.63
N ALA A 849 -4.64 -5.81 7.72
CA ALA A 849 -5.97 -5.73 8.31
C ALA A 849 -6.29 -4.32 8.82
N ALA A 850 -5.31 -3.59 9.36
CA ALA A 850 -5.50 -2.21 9.77
C ALA A 850 -5.68 -1.26 8.58
N LEU A 851 -5.08 -1.59 7.42
CA LEU A 851 -5.10 -0.77 6.21
C LEU A 851 -6.31 -1.02 5.30
N ASP A 852 -6.96 -2.19 5.39
CA ASP A 852 -7.95 -2.67 4.42
C ASP A 852 -9.12 -1.71 4.12
N ALA A 853 -9.57 -0.89 5.08
CA ALA A 853 -10.63 0.09 4.86
C ALA A 853 -10.17 1.35 4.09
N GLY A 854 -8.86 1.58 3.98
CA GLY A 854 -8.24 2.61 3.14
C GLY A 854 -7.50 2.04 1.93
N ASP A 855 -7.42 0.71 1.78
CA ASP A 855 -6.70 0.04 0.70
C ASP A 855 -7.55 -0.04 -0.58
N PRO A 856 -7.07 0.46 -1.73
CA PRO A 856 -7.79 0.35 -2.99
C PRO A 856 -8.19 -1.07 -3.37
N ILE A 857 -7.46 -2.10 -2.95
CA ILE A 857 -7.79 -3.49 -3.27
C ILE A 857 -9.22 -3.84 -2.86
N SER A 858 -9.69 -3.34 -1.71
CA SER A 858 -11.05 -3.56 -1.18
C SER A 858 -12.13 -2.93 -2.07
N PHE A 859 -11.79 -1.85 -2.79
CA PHE A 859 -12.68 -1.12 -3.67
C PHE A 859 -12.70 -1.65 -5.11
N ALA A 860 -11.67 -2.41 -5.52
CA ALA A 860 -11.52 -2.92 -6.89
C ALA A 860 -12.79 -3.65 -7.42
N PRO A 861 -13.48 -4.51 -6.64
CA PRO A 861 -14.69 -5.17 -7.12
C PRO A 861 -15.88 -4.22 -7.35
N LEU A 862 -15.89 -3.03 -6.75
CA LEU A 862 -17.04 -2.12 -6.81
C LEU A 862 -17.24 -1.48 -8.19
N TYR A 863 -16.22 -1.50 -9.07
CA TYR A 863 -16.31 -0.94 -10.43
C TYR A 863 -17.45 -1.57 -11.26
N PHE A 864 -17.66 -2.89 -11.13
CA PHE A 864 -18.83 -3.56 -11.75
C PHE A 864 -19.17 -4.93 -11.16
N LEU A 865 -18.25 -5.59 -10.46
CA LEU A 865 -18.47 -6.94 -9.92
C LEU A 865 -19.42 -6.93 -8.72
N ARG A 866 -19.20 -6.02 -7.76
CA ARG A 866 -19.92 -5.90 -6.49
C ARG A 866 -20.37 -4.46 -6.22
N ARG A 867 -20.82 -3.76 -7.27
CA ARG A 867 -21.16 -2.34 -7.22
C ARG A 867 -22.27 -2.02 -6.19
N PRO A 868 -22.22 -0.86 -5.51
CA PRO A 868 -23.35 -0.36 -4.73
C PRO A 868 -24.58 -0.12 -5.62
N ALA A 869 -25.78 -0.15 -5.03
CA ALA A 869 -27.03 -0.12 -5.79
C ALA A 869 -27.25 1.18 -6.59
N ASP A 870 -26.70 2.31 -6.13
CA ASP A 870 -26.79 3.63 -6.77
C ASP A 870 -25.69 3.90 -7.81
N HIS A 871 -24.74 2.98 -8.00
CA HIS A 871 -23.64 3.14 -8.97
C HIS A 871 -24.00 2.50 -10.29
N GLN A 872 -23.58 3.07 -11.41
CA GLN A 872 -23.52 2.36 -12.69
C GLN A 872 -22.20 1.58 -12.80
N PRO A 873 -22.00 0.66 -13.76
CA PRO A 873 -20.67 0.15 -14.01
C PRO A 873 -19.75 1.30 -14.44
N HIS A 874 -18.55 1.37 -13.89
CA HIS A 874 -17.59 2.44 -14.17
C HIS A 874 -16.49 1.94 -15.10
N GLY A 875 -15.98 2.81 -15.98
CA GLY A 875 -14.79 2.53 -16.77
C GLY A 875 -13.54 2.48 -15.89
N LEU A 876 -12.63 1.55 -16.16
CA LEU A 876 -11.34 1.46 -15.50
C LEU A 876 -10.21 1.19 -16.51
N LEU A 877 -9.17 2.01 -16.50
CA LEU A 877 -7.91 1.75 -17.20
C LEU A 877 -6.76 1.77 -16.19
N VAL A 878 -6.30 0.62 -15.74
CA VAL A 878 -5.12 0.53 -14.86
C VAL A 878 -3.86 0.66 -15.72
N VAL A 879 -3.11 1.75 -15.56
CA VAL A 879 -1.85 1.97 -16.28
C VAL A 879 -0.70 1.77 -15.32
N ASN A 880 -0.09 0.59 -15.33
CA ASN A 880 1.17 0.35 -14.63
C ASN A 880 2.34 0.75 -15.53
N THR A 881 3.47 1.11 -14.95
CA THR A 881 4.75 1.19 -15.67
C THR A 881 5.57 -0.07 -15.41
N ALA A 882 6.12 -0.66 -16.47
CA ALA A 882 6.93 -1.87 -16.37
C ALA A 882 8.12 -1.62 -15.43
N GLY A 883 8.34 -2.54 -14.50
CA GLY A 883 9.45 -2.46 -13.54
C GLY A 883 9.33 -1.38 -12.47
N ASP A 884 8.16 -0.77 -12.29
CA ASP A 884 7.92 0.13 -11.16
C ASP A 884 8.15 -0.60 -9.84
N GLN A 885 9.00 -0.02 -8.99
CA GLN A 885 9.26 -0.50 -7.64
C GLN A 885 9.01 0.59 -6.58
N ALA A 886 8.64 1.83 -6.96
CA ALA A 886 8.18 2.82 -5.99
C ALA A 886 6.74 2.51 -5.58
N VAL A 887 5.89 2.21 -6.57
CA VAL A 887 4.63 1.46 -6.38
C VAL A 887 4.78 0.15 -7.14
N PRO A 888 5.17 -0.95 -6.45
CA PRO A 888 5.52 -2.20 -7.09
C PRO A 888 4.47 -2.67 -8.11
N VAL A 889 4.89 -2.95 -9.35
CA VAL A 889 4.00 -3.29 -10.48
C VAL A 889 3.05 -4.47 -10.20
N ASN A 890 3.41 -5.39 -9.30
CA ASN A 890 2.52 -6.47 -8.88
C ASN A 890 1.28 -5.95 -8.12
N SER A 891 1.37 -4.84 -7.41
CA SER A 891 0.25 -4.25 -6.64
C SER A 891 -0.83 -3.64 -7.56
N GLY A 892 -0.42 -2.98 -8.64
CA GLY A 892 -1.33 -2.48 -9.68
C GLY A 892 -2.00 -3.62 -10.46
N ASN A 893 -1.24 -4.67 -10.78
CA ASN A 893 -1.81 -5.89 -11.38
C ASN A 893 -2.73 -6.66 -10.41
N ALA A 894 -2.44 -6.68 -9.10
CA ALA A 894 -3.33 -7.26 -8.09
C ALA A 894 -4.68 -6.53 -8.05
N PHE A 895 -4.66 -5.19 -8.09
CA PHE A 895 -5.87 -4.37 -8.22
C PHE A 895 -6.63 -4.67 -9.52
N ALA A 896 -5.94 -4.68 -10.67
CA ALA A 896 -6.55 -5.00 -11.97
C ALA A 896 -7.19 -6.40 -11.98
N ARG A 897 -6.52 -7.39 -11.38
CA ARG A 897 -7.05 -8.74 -11.20
C ARG A 897 -8.29 -8.76 -10.31
N ALA A 898 -8.26 -8.09 -9.16
CA ALA A 898 -9.41 -7.98 -8.26
C ALA A 898 -10.61 -7.27 -8.89
N ALA A 899 -10.35 -6.25 -9.73
CA ALA A 899 -11.34 -5.55 -10.53
C ALA A 899 -11.88 -6.39 -11.71
N GLY A 900 -11.29 -7.54 -12.03
CA GLY A 900 -11.73 -8.43 -13.10
C GLY A 900 -11.14 -8.11 -14.49
N ALA A 901 -10.13 -7.24 -14.57
CA ALA A 901 -9.43 -6.89 -15.81
C ALA A 901 -8.31 -7.88 -16.18
N ILE A 902 -7.90 -8.76 -15.26
CA ILE A 902 -6.96 -9.86 -15.51
C ILE A 902 -7.63 -11.18 -15.10
N PRO A 903 -7.95 -12.09 -16.04
CA PRO A 903 -8.46 -13.40 -15.71
C PRO A 903 -7.29 -14.31 -15.29
N PHE A 904 -7.54 -15.13 -14.28
CA PHE A 904 -6.53 -16.00 -13.68
C PHE A 904 -7.00 -17.44 -13.53
N LEU A 905 -8.30 -17.71 -13.65
CA LEU A 905 -8.84 -19.07 -13.69
C LEU A 905 -8.82 -19.61 -15.13
N GLY A 906 -8.63 -20.91 -15.28
CA GLY A 906 -8.68 -21.58 -16.58
C GLY A 906 -10.08 -21.59 -17.20
N PRO A 907 -10.23 -21.95 -18.49
CA PRO A 907 -11.52 -21.92 -19.20
C PRO A 907 -12.61 -22.78 -18.57
N LEU A 908 -12.22 -23.92 -17.99
CA LEU A 908 -13.15 -24.85 -17.34
C LEU A 908 -13.73 -24.30 -16.02
N ALA A 909 -13.17 -23.23 -15.47
CA ALA A 909 -13.69 -22.61 -14.26
C ALA A 909 -15.12 -22.08 -14.43
N LEU A 910 -15.53 -21.73 -15.65
CA LEU A 910 -16.90 -21.30 -15.89
C LEU A 910 -17.94 -22.41 -15.60
N GLU A 911 -17.63 -23.64 -16.00
CA GLU A 911 -18.48 -24.81 -15.73
C GLU A 911 -18.34 -25.29 -14.29
N ARG A 912 -17.09 -25.40 -13.81
CA ARG A 912 -16.78 -25.96 -12.49
C ARG A 912 -17.12 -25.00 -11.34
N HIS A 913 -16.95 -23.70 -11.60
CA HIS A 913 -16.94 -22.64 -10.62
C HIS A 913 -17.77 -21.41 -11.05
N PRO A 914 -19.08 -21.56 -11.33
CA PRO A 914 -19.89 -20.50 -11.97
C PRO A 914 -19.93 -19.18 -11.19
N ALA A 915 -19.84 -19.21 -9.85
CA ALA A 915 -19.76 -18.00 -9.03
C ALA A 915 -18.48 -17.16 -9.27
N LEU A 916 -17.44 -17.76 -9.86
CA LEU A 916 -16.15 -17.12 -10.19
C LEU A 916 -15.98 -16.89 -11.71
N ALA A 917 -17.06 -17.03 -12.48
CA ALA A 917 -17.07 -16.90 -13.95
C ALA A 917 -16.36 -15.64 -14.47
N ASP A 918 -16.49 -14.51 -13.78
CA ASP A 918 -15.88 -13.24 -14.19
C ASP A 918 -14.35 -13.22 -14.12
N TYR A 919 -13.73 -14.20 -13.47
CA TYR A 919 -12.28 -14.38 -13.37
C TYR A 919 -11.76 -15.51 -14.29
N ALA A 920 -12.65 -16.19 -15.01
CA ALA A 920 -12.30 -17.23 -15.96
C ALA A 920 -11.73 -16.65 -17.26
N THR A 921 -10.74 -17.35 -17.81
CA THR A 921 -10.14 -17.03 -19.10
C THR A 921 -11.00 -17.63 -20.22
N PRO A 922 -11.53 -16.84 -21.18
CA PRO A 922 -12.19 -17.39 -22.35
C PRO A 922 -11.30 -18.39 -23.10
N GLN A 923 -11.87 -19.45 -23.68
CA GLN A 923 -11.09 -20.49 -24.36
C GLN A 923 -10.20 -19.89 -25.46
N ALA A 924 -10.73 -18.98 -26.28
CA ALA A 924 -9.96 -18.32 -27.34
C ALA A 924 -8.79 -17.47 -26.81
N LEU A 925 -8.92 -16.88 -25.61
CA LEU A 925 -7.84 -16.13 -24.98
C LEU A 925 -6.79 -17.06 -24.39
N PHE A 926 -7.21 -18.19 -23.81
CA PHE A 926 -6.32 -19.22 -23.30
C PHE A 926 -5.50 -19.86 -24.44
N ASP A 927 -6.15 -20.21 -25.55
CA ASP A 927 -5.51 -20.80 -26.73
C ASP A 927 -4.44 -19.88 -27.33
N ARG A 928 -4.63 -18.55 -27.24
CA ARG A 928 -3.67 -17.54 -27.71
C ARG A 928 -2.32 -17.61 -26.99
N TYR A 929 -2.33 -17.92 -25.69
CA TYR A 929 -1.11 -17.89 -24.85
C TYR A 929 -0.74 -19.27 -24.26
N ALA A 930 -1.56 -20.29 -24.52
CA ALA A 930 -1.51 -21.62 -23.92
C ALA A 930 -1.54 -21.62 -22.37
N ARG A 931 -2.02 -20.53 -21.76
CA ARG A 931 -2.15 -20.31 -20.31
C ARG A 931 -3.04 -19.09 -20.05
N THR A 932 -3.39 -18.85 -18.80
CA THR A 932 -4.13 -17.64 -18.41
C THR A 932 -3.26 -16.38 -18.55
N PRO A 933 -3.84 -15.20 -18.85
CA PRO A 933 -3.11 -13.92 -18.86
C PRO A 933 -2.34 -13.63 -17.57
N ASN A 934 -2.91 -13.94 -16.40
CA ASN A 934 -2.19 -13.81 -15.13
C ASN A 934 -0.91 -14.64 -15.11
N ARG A 935 -0.96 -15.89 -15.61
CA ARG A 935 0.22 -16.75 -15.68
C ARG A 935 1.27 -16.22 -16.66
N VAL A 936 0.86 -15.58 -17.77
CA VAL A 936 1.80 -14.88 -18.66
C VAL A 936 2.56 -13.79 -17.90
N LEU A 937 1.87 -12.96 -17.11
CA LEU A 937 2.51 -11.88 -16.33
C LEU A 937 3.51 -12.41 -15.30
N VAL A 938 3.21 -13.56 -14.68
CA VAL A 938 4.13 -14.25 -13.76
C VAL A 938 5.34 -14.80 -14.50
N ASP A 939 5.12 -15.62 -15.53
CA ASP A 939 6.20 -16.33 -16.24
C ASP A 939 7.15 -15.40 -17.00
N ARG A 940 6.65 -14.24 -17.40
CA ARG A 940 7.44 -13.20 -18.07
C ARG A 940 8.06 -12.18 -17.11
N GLY A 941 8.05 -12.46 -15.80
CA GLY A 941 8.66 -11.58 -14.79
C GLY A 941 8.05 -10.18 -14.74
N VAL A 942 6.84 -9.98 -15.27
CA VAL A 942 6.17 -8.67 -15.30
C VAL A 942 5.74 -8.27 -13.89
N LEU A 943 5.20 -9.21 -13.11
CA LEU A 943 4.85 -8.96 -11.71
C LEU A 943 6.12 -8.78 -10.83
N GLU A 944 7.20 -9.49 -11.17
CA GLU A 944 8.50 -9.34 -10.51
C GLU A 944 9.05 -7.92 -10.76
N GLY A 945 9.16 -7.50 -12.02
CA GLY A 945 9.54 -6.15 -12.41
C GLY A 945 10.96 -5.78 -12.00
N LEU A 946 11.88 -6.75 -11.90
CA LEU A 946 13.26 -6.54 -11.46
C LEU A 946 14.26 -6.78 -12.60
N ALA A 947 14.68 -5.69 -13.26
CA ALA A 947 15.66 -5.76 -14.35
C ALA A 947 17.02 -6.31 -13.88
N SER A 948 17.36 -6.12 -12.60
CA SER A 948 18.61 -6.60 -11.98
C SER A 948 18.78 -8.12 -12.00
N LEU A 949 17.71 -8.88 -12.21
CA LEU A 949 17.76 -10.34 -12.33
C LEU A 949 18.12 -10.80 -13.75
N ASN A 950 18.27 -9.88 -14.71
CA ASN A 950 18.72 -10.13 -16.08
C ASN A 950 17.93 -11.25 -16.79
N ARG A 951 16.60 -11.28 -16.56
CA ARG A 951 15.70 -12.30 -17.10
C ARG A 951 15.55 -12.21 -18.62
N PHE A 952 15.50 -10.97 -19.15
CA PHE A 952 15.16 -10.69 -20.55
C PHE A 952 16.19 -9.76 -21.19
N PRO A 953 17.47 -10.16 -21.28
CA PRO A 953 18.50 -9.33 -21.90
C PRO A 953 18.17 -9.06 -23.37
N THR A 954 18.56 -7.88 -23.86
CA THR A 954 18.60 -7.51 -25.28
C THR A 954 20.02 -7.67 -25.82
N PRO A 955 20.25 -7.59 -27.14
CA PRO A 955 21.61 -7.64 -27.71
C PRO A 955 22.56 -6.57 -27.16
N THR A 956 22.03 -5.43 -26.67
CA THR A 956 22.82 -4.29 -26.22
C THR A 956 22.75 -4.05 -24.71
N ARG A 957 21.86 -4.73 -23.99
CA ARG A 957 21.61 -4.49 -22.56
C ARG A 957 21.26 -5.78 -21.81
N ARG A 958 21.82 -5.98 -20.61
CA ARG A 958 21.53 -7.17 -19.78
C ARG A 958 20.32 -7.00 -18.87
N ASP A 959 20.15 -5.79 -18.35
CA ASP A 959 19.11 -5.35 -17.42
C ASP A 959 17.89 -4.80 -18.18
N ALA A 960 17.31 -5.63 -19.04
CA ALA A 960 16.06 -5.33 -19.72
C ALA A 960 14.90 -6.18 -19.17
N LEU A 961 13.73 -5.55 -19.11
CA LEU A 961 12.47 -6.17 -18.75
C LEU A 961 11.74 -6.70 -20.00
N PHE A 962 10.70 -7.50 -19.77
CA PHE A 962 9.84 -7.99 -20.83
C PHE A 962 8.74 -6.97 -21.13
N ASP A 963 8.55 -6.61 -22.41
CA ASP A 963 7.43 -5.77 -22.83
C ASP A 963 6.23 -6.65 -23.21
N VAL A 964 5.24 -6.69 -22.33
CA VAL A 964 4.06 -7.54 -22.49
C VAL A 964 2.98 -6.89 -23.36
N ASP A 965 3.02 -5.55 -23.53
CA ASP A 965 1.98 -4.77 -24.20
C ASP A 965 2.45 -4.10 -25.50
N ASP A 966 3.76 -3.95 -25.72
CA ASP A 966 4.41 -3.55 -26.98
C ASP A 966 3.75 -2.30 -27.59
N LEU A 967 3.51 -1.27 -26.78
CA LEU A 967 2.70 -0.10 -27.18
C LEU A 967 3.40 0.78 -28.22
N ASP A 968 4.73 0.80 -28.21
CA ASP A 968 5.55 1.57 -29.15
C ASP A 968 5.82 0.83 -30.47
N GLU A 969 5.55 -0.48 -30.50
CA GLU A 969 5.76 -1.37 -31.65
C GLU A 969 7.22 -1.35 -32.13
N GLY A 970 8.15 -1.25 -31.18
CA GLY A 970 9.59 -1.17 -31.40
C GLY A 970 10.11 0.22 -31.79
N ALA A 971 9.28 1.25 -31.77
CA ALA A 971 9.68 2.63 -32.12
C ALA A 971 10.74 3.21 -31.18
N GLN A 972 10.83 2.76 -29.92
CA GLN A 972 11.89 3.15 -28.99
C GLN A 972 13.23 2.51 -29.30
N GLY A 973 13.23 1.39 -30.03
CA GLY A 973 14.45 0.73 -30.51
C GLY A 973 15.31 0.10 -29.41
N PHE A 974 14.72 -0.29 -28.27
CA PHE A 974 15.48 -0.91 -27.18
C PHE A 974 15.82 -2.39 -27.45
N GLY A 975 15.12 -3.04 -28.38
CA GLY A 975 15.36 -4.44 -28.75
C GLY A 975 14.86 -5.43 -27.69
N GLU A 976 13.85 -5.00 -26.93
CA GLU A 976 13.15 -5.73 -25.89
C GLU A 976 12.49 -7.01 -26.39
N GLN A 977 12.37 -7.99 -25.49
CA GLN A 977 11.60 -9.19 -25.76
C GLN A 977 10.12 -8.90 -25.52
N ARG A 978 9.26 -9.44 -26.39
CA ARG A 978 7.82 -9.18 -26.39
C ARG A 978 7.00 -10.42 -26.76
N LEU A 979 5.68 -10.34 -26.59
CA LEU A 979 4.74 -11.35 -27.10
C LEU A 979 4.51 -11.17 -28.61
N ASP A 980 4.26 -12.27 -29.34
CA ASP A 980 3.83 -12.20 -30.74
C ASP A 980 2.47 -11.47 -30.89
N GLN A 981 1.56 -11.72 -29.95
CA GLN A 981 0.32 -10.96 -29.79
C GLN A 981 0.34 -10.24 -28.44
N PRO A 982 0.48 -8.91 -28.43
CA PRO A 982 0.53 -8.14 -27.19
C PRO A 982 -0.70 -8.37 -26.32
N LEU A 983 -0.53 -8.28 -25.00
CA LEU A 983 -1.57 -8.65 -24.05
C LEU A 983 -2.75 -7.67 -24.11
N ARG A 984 -2.49 -6.36 -23.91
CA ARG A 984 -3.40 -5.23 -24.11
C ARG A 984 -4.84 -5.55 -23.66
N LEU A 985 -5.01 -6.05 -22.44
CA LEU A 985 -6.28 -6.64 -21.97
C LEU A 985 -7.35 -5.58 -21.83
N VAL A 986 -8.48 -5.84 -22.50
CA VAL A 986 -9.71 -5.04 -22.42
C VAL A 986 -10.93 -5.95 -22.40
N ARG A 987 -11.85 -5.68 -21.48
CA ARG A 987 -13.18 -6.29 -21.48
C ARG A 987 -14.24 -5.24 -21.18
N ARG A 988 -15.49 -5.55 -21.53
CA ARG A 988 -16.65 -4.80 -21.05
C ARG A 988 -16.83 -5.01 -19.54
N ALA A 989 -17.24 -3.95 -18.85
CA ALA A 989 -17.54 -3.95 -17.42
C ALA A 989 -18.91 -4.60 -17.12
N THR A 990 -19.11 -5.82 -17.60
CA THR A 990 -20.36 -6.59 -17.47
C THR A 990 -20.07 -7.95 -16.84
N ARG A 991 -20.93 -8.38 -15.92
CA ARG A 991 -20.89 -9.73 -15.33
C ARG A 991 -21.12 -10.78 -16.42
N ALA A 992 -20.46 -11.92 -16.32
CA ALA A 992 -20.70 -13.09 -17.16
C ALA A 992 -21.07 -14.32 -16.32
N SER A 993 -22.03 -15.10 -16.80
CA SER A 993 -22.48 -16.37 -16.18
C SER A 993 -22.48 -17.55 -17.14
N THR A 994 -22.35 -17.30 -18.44
CA THR A 994 -22.28 -18.31 -19.51
C THR A 994 -21.07 -18.07 -20.41
N ALA A 995 -20.69 -19.07 -21.22
CA ALA A 995 -19.53 -18.96 -22.11
C ALA A 995 -19.72 -17.85 -23.15
N ALA A 996 -20.92 -17.74 -23.71
CA ALA A 996 -21.26 -16.69 -24.65
C ALA A 996 -21.21 -15.28 -24.03
N GLU A 997 -21.65 -15.13 -22.79
CA GLU A 997 -21.53 -13.85 -22.05
C GLU A 997 -20.08 -13.52 -21.73
N LEU A 998 -19.27 -14.52 -21.37
CA LEU A 998 -17.85 -14.34 -21.08
C LEU A 998 -17.09 -13.93 -22.36
N ASP A 999 -17.33 -14.61 -23.48
CA ASP A 999 -16.77 -14.25 -24.78
C ASP A 999 -17.22 -12.84 -25.21
N ALA A 1000 -18.49 -12.50 -25.00
CA ALA A 1000 -19.01 -11.16 -25.31
C ALA A 1000 -18.42 -10.07 -24.42
N ALA A 1001 -18.11 -10.36 -23.16
CA ALA A 1001 -17.41 -9.44 -22.28
C ALA A 1001 -15.97 -9.22 -22.75
N TRP A 1002 -15.28 -10.27 -23.18
CA TRP A 1002 -13.88 -10.24 -23.64
C TRP A 1002 -13.70 -9.92 -25.14
N LEU A 1003 -14.79 -9.70 -25.88
CA LEU A 1003 -14.77 -9.33 -27.30
C LEU A 1003 -13.75 -8.22 -27.64
N PRO A 1004 -13.57 -7.15 -26.84
CA PRO A 1004 -12.55 -6.13 -27.12
C PRO A 1004 -11.11 -6.67 -27.24
N THR A 1005 -10.79 -7.76 -26.52
CA THR A 1005 -9.48 -8.44 -26.60
C THR A 1005 -9.46 -9.56 -27.65
N LEU A 1006 -10.59 -10.25 -27.82
CA LEU A 1006 -10.69 -11.44 -28.65
C LEU A 1006 -10.78 -11.14 -30.15
N GLY A 1007 -11.41 -10.02 -30.53
CA GLY A 1007 -11.66 -9.72 -31.93
C GLY A 1007 -11.70 -8.22 -32.25
N PRO A 1008 -12.16 -7.86 -33.47
CA PRO A 1008 -12.35 -6.48 -33.86
C PRO A 1008 -13.33 -5.77 -32.92
N TRP A 1009 -12.99 -4.55 -32.54
CA TRP A 1009 -13.77 -3.71 -31.65
C TRP A 1009 -13.65 -2.27 -32.09
N SER A 1010 -14.72 -1.50 -32.03
CA SER A 1010 -14.76 -0.12 -32.53
C SER A 1010 -14.81 0.93 -31.42
N GLY A 1011 -14.73 0.53 -30.15
CA GLY A 1011 -15.14 1.40 -29.04
C GLY A 1011 -16.68 1.46 -28.91
N ASP A 1012 -17.19 2.28 -27.99
CA ASP A 1012 -18.59 2.72 -27.92
C ASP A 1012 -19.66 1.71 -27.47
N THR A 1013 -19.29 0.67 -26.70
CA THR A 1013 -20.26 -0.36 -26.22
C THR A 1013 -20.46 -0.39 -24.70
N GLY A 1014 -20.32 0.77 -24.05
CA GLY A 1014 -20.44 0.94 -22.60
C GLY A 1014 -19.09 0.87 -21.88
N PRO A 1015 -19.09 1.02 -20.54
CA PRO A 1015 -17.88 1.08 -19.74
C PRO A 1015 -17.04 -0.20 -19.91
N SER A 1016 -15.73 -0.02 -20.00
CA SER A 1016 -14.75 -1.10 -20.14
C SER A 1016 -13.75 -1.08 -18.99
N VAL A 1017 -13.24 -2.26 -18.63
CA VAL A 1017 -12.13 -2.42 -17.70
C VAL A 1017 -10.91 -2.98 -18.44
N ALA A 1018 -9.74 -2.42 -18.15
CA ALA A 1018 -8.50 -2.72 -18.86
C ALA A 1018 -7.27 -2.54 -17.99
N VAL A 1019 -6.16 -3.13 -18.43
CA VAL A 1019 -4.84 -2.98 -17.80
C VAL A 1019 -3.76 -2.85 -18.86
N LEU A 1020 -2.76 -2.02 -18.56
CA LEU A 1020 -1.50 -1.87 -19.30
C LEU A 1020 -0.33 -1.95 -18.33
N ASN A 1021 0.78 -2.51 -18.80
CA ASN A 1021 2.10 -2.48 -18.18
C ASN A 1021 3.04 -1.76 -19.16
N ALA A 1022 2.90 -0.43 -19.22
CA ALA A 1022 3.59 0.41 -20.17
C ALA A 1022 5.12 0.31 -20.00
N TYR A 1023 5.78 -0.18 -21.03
CA TYR A 1023 7.22 -0.26 -21.10
C TYR A 1023 7.80 1.10 -21.51
N THR A 1024 8.25 1.88 -20.54
CA THR A 1024 8.74 3.25 -20.78
C THR A 1024 10.27 3.32 -20.83
N ARG A 1025 10.94 2.38 -20.16
CA ARG A 1025 12.41 2.27 -20.06
C ARG A 1025 12.79 0.80 -19.89
N PRO A 1026 13.94 0.34 -20.42
CA PRO A 1026 14.28 -1.07 -20.33
C PRO A 1026 14.56 -1.60 -18.92
N ASP A 1027 15.11 -0.76 -18.06
CA ASP A 1027 15.44 -1.08 -16.66
C ASP A 1027 14.26 -0.84 -15.70
N GLY A 1028 13.11 -0.42 -16.24
CA GLY A 1028 11.92 -0.03 -15.51
C GLY A 1028 11.92 1.43 -15.06
N GLY A 1029 10.73 1.96 -14.77
CA GLY A 1029 10.55 3.35 -14.34
C GLY A 1029 9.32 3.53 -13.46
N HIS A 1030 9.38 4.49 -12.53
CA HIS A 1030 8.23 4.87 -11.72
C HIS A 1030 7.41 5.94 -12.44
N SER A 1031 6.16 5.60 -12.80
CA SER A 1031 5.23 6.49 -13.49
C SER A 1031 5.82 7.08 -14.80
N PHE A 1032 5.13 8.07 -15.35
CA PHE A 1032 5.61 8.92 -16.42
C PHE A 1032 5.36 10.39 -16.05
N SER A 1033 6.14 11.30 -16.63
CA SER A 1033 6.12 12.74 -16.30
C SER A 1033 5.64 13.57 -17.49
N VAL A 1034 5.96 14.87 -17.56
CA VAL A 1034 5.68 15.69 -18.74
C VAL A 1034 6.36 15.10 -19.99
N ALA A 1035 5.77 15.37 -21.15
CA ALA A 1035 6.26 14.91 -22.46
C ALA A 1035 7.76 15.22 -22.67
N ASP A 1036 8.49 14.25 -23.20
CA ASP A 1036 9.91 14.31 -23.46
C ASP A 1036 10.19 14.17 -24.97
N PRO A 1037 10.40 15.30 -25.69
CA PRO A 1037 10.56 15.28 -27.14
C PRO A 1037 11.86 14.63 -27.60
N ASP A 1038 12.80 14.37 -26.68
CA ASP A 1038 14.08 13.73 -26.99
C ASP A 1038 13.94 12.19 -27.07
N LEU A 1039 12.78 11.64 -26.71
CA LEU A 1039 12.46 10.21 -26.87
C LEU A 1039 11.99 9.92 -28.30
N ALA A 1040 12.44 8.79 -28.87
CA ALA A 1040 11.98 8.32 -30.18
C ALA A 1040 10.48 8.01 -30.21
N TRP A 1041 9.93 7.60 -29.07
CA TRP A 1041 8.50 7.44 -28.81
C TRP A 1041 8.21 7.88 -27.38
N ASP A 1042 7.35 8.87 -27.21
CA ASP A 1042 7.04 9.52 -25.93
C ASP A 1042 5.86 8.82 -25.23
N PRO A 1043 6.12 8.02 -24.17
CA PRO A 1043 5.07 7.31 -23.43
C PRO A 1043 4.09 8.27 -22.74
N SER A 1044 4.56 9.40 -22.23
CA SER A 1044 3.73 10.36 -21.50
C SER A 1044 2.67 10.95 -22.42
N ARG A 1045 3.09 11.43 -23.60
CA ARG A 1045 2.16 12.00 -24.58
C ARG A 1045 1.19 10.94 -25.10
N TYR A 1046 1.67 9.73 -25.40
CA TYR A 1046 0.83 8.63 -25.84
C TYR A 1046 -0.23 8.27 -24.80
N LEU A 1047 0.19 7.94 -23.58
CA LEU A 1047 -0.70 7.45 -22.52
C LEU A 1047 -1.71 8.51 -22.10
N MET A 1048 -1.32 9.78 -21.98
CA MET A 1048 -2.26 10.86 -21.66
C MET A 1048 -3.31 11.07 -22.75
N ASN A 1049 -2.95 10.89 -24.03
CA ASN A 1049 -3.91 10.95 -25.12
C ASN A 1049 -4.87 9.75 -25.11
N ILE A 1050 -4.38 8.54 -24.79
CA ILE A 1050 -5.23 7.36 -24.58
C ILE A 1050 -6.19 7.56 -23.39
N ILE A 1051 -5.71 8.09 -22.27
CA ILE A 1051 -6.53 8.40 -21.09
C ILE A 1051 -7.60 9.44 -21.44
N GLY A 1052 -7.22 10.51 -22.14
CA GLY A 1052 -8.19 11.52 -22.58
C GLY A 1052 -9.26 10.94 -23.50
N ARG A 1053 -8.90 10.03 -24.41
CA ARG A 1053 -9.87 9.38 -25.31
C ARG A 1053 -10.81 8.46 -24.53
N PHE A 1054 -10.26 7.72 -23.58
CA PHE A 1054 -11.03 6.88 -22.68
C PHE A 1054 -12.06 7.70 -21.88
N PHE A 1055 -11.66 8.85 -21.33
CA PHE A 1055 -12.58 9.76 -20.64
C PHE A 1055 -13.59 10.42 -21.57
N ALA A 1056 -13.18 10.93 -22.72
CA ALA A 1056 -14.07 11.57 -23.70
C ALA A 1056 -15.19 10.63 -24.18
N THR A 1057 -14.99 9.32 -24.09
CA THR A 1057 -15.97 8.28 -24.44
C THR A 1057 -16.68 7.66 -23.22
N GLY A 1058 -16.59 8.30 -22.05
CA GLY A 1058 -17.23 7.81 -20.82
C GLY A 1058 -16.66 6.49 -20.30
N GLY A 1059 -15.41 6.18 -20.61
CA GLY A 1059 -14.72 4.95 -20.24
C GLY A 1059 -15.00 3.77 -21.18
N SER A 1060 -15.35 4.03 -22.44
CA SER A 1060 -15.77 2.98 -23.38
C SER A 1060 -14.81 2.70 -24.53
N ASP A 1061 -13.89 3.60 -24.87
CA ASP A 1061 -12.95 3.41 -25.97
C ASP A 1061 -11.48 3.44 -25.51
N LEU A 1062 -10.76 2.37 -25.83
CA LEU A 1062 -9.32 2.26 -25.65
C LEU A 1062 -8.68 2.18 -27.03
N TYR A 1063 -8.15 3.31 -27.47
CA TYR A 1063 -7.80 3.55 -28.87
C TYR A 1063 -6.79 2.56 -29.45
N TYR A 1064 -5.87 2.04 -28.63
CA TYR A 1064 -4.90 1.01 -29.03
C TYR A 1064 -5.54 -0.36 -29.36
N ARG A 1065 -6.79 -0.60 -28.91
CA ARG A 1065 -7.58 -1.78 -29.28
C ARG A 1065 -8.60 -1.48 -30.37
N SER A 1066 -9.24 -0.31 -30.35
CA SER A 1066 -10.25 0.03 -31.35
C SER A 1066 -9.64 0.40 -32.70
N HIS A 1067 -8.44 0.98 -32.69
CA HIS A 1067 -7.71 1.44 -33.87
C HIS A 1067 -6.26 0.92 -33.87
N PRO A 1068 -6.04 -0.41 -33.87
CA PRO A 1068 -4.72 -1.01 -33.68
C PRO A 1068 -3.71 -0.59 -34.76
N ALA A 1069 -4.14 -0.28 -35.98
CA ALA A 1069 -3.25 0.16 -37.06
C ALA A 1069 -2.93 1.67 -37.04
N ALA A 1070 -3.68 2.47 -36.26
CA ALA A 1070 -3.60 3.93 -36.30
C ALA A 1070 -3.26 4.57 -34.94
N HIS A 1071 -3.22 3.79 -33.84
CA HIS A 1071 -3.04 4.33 -32.49
C HIS A 1071 -1.76 5.13 -32.28
N GLN A 1072 -0.73 4.93 -33.10
CA GLN A 1072 0.48 5.75 -33.08
C GLN A 1072 0.22 7.22 -33.41
N CYS A 1073 -0.96 7.61 -33.89
CA CYS A 1073 -1.34 9.02 -33.94
C CYS A 1073 -1.37 9.68 -32.56
N ALA A 1074 -1.55 8.90 -31.49
CA ALA A 1074 -1.65 9.44 -30.13
C ALA A 1074 -0.30 9.94 -29.62
N VAL A 1075 0.82 9.31 -30.00
CA VAL A 1075 2.16 9.83 -29.67
C VAL A 1075 2.52 11.04 -30.54
N ARG A 1076 2.12 11.04 -31.81
CA ARG A 1076 2.33 12.19 -32.72
C ARG A 1076 1.42 13.38 -32.38
N GLY A 1077 0.31 13.11 -31.69
CA GLY A 1077 -0.75 14.06 -31.37
C GLY A 1077 -1.53 14.56 -32.58
N ASP A 1078 -1.69 13.69 -33.59
CA ASP A 1078 -2.40 13.96 -34.85
C ASP A 1078 -3.63 13.07 -35.06
N CYS A 1079 -4.12 12.42 -34.00
CA CYS A 1079 -5.38 11.68 -34.05
C CYS A 1079 -6.56 12.61 -34.33
N ASP A 1080 -7.58 12.09 -35.00
CA ASP A 1080 -8.84 12.78 -35.31
C ASP A 1080 -9.59 13.26 -34.06
N PHE A 1081 -9.47 12.54 -32.94
CA PHE A 1081 -10.03 12.93 -31.65
C PHE A 1081 -9.20 13.98 -30.91
N ILE A 1082 -8.02 14.38 -31.39
CA ILE A 1082 -7.23 15.45 -30.79
C ILE A 1082 -7.56 16.74 -31.54
N ALA A 1083 -7.93 17.81 -30.82
CA ALA A 1083 -8.26 19.07 -31.50
C ALA A 1083 -7.05 19.59 -32.28
N PRO A 1084 -7.21 19.96 -33.56
CA PRO A 1084 -6.12 20.52 -34.35
C PRO A 1084 -5.57 21.77 -33.67
N ALA A 1085 -4.28 22.02 -33.85
CA ALA A 1085 -3.65 23.22 -33.31
C ALA A 1085 -4.41 24.47 -33.81
N PRO A 1086 -4.86 25.38 -32.92
CA PRO A 1086 -5.41 26.65 -33.33
C PRO A 1086 -4.42 27.41 -34.21
N ALA A 1087 -4.90 28.16 -35.20
CA ALA A 1087 -4.03 29.03 -35.98
C ALA A 1087 -3.31 30.05 -35.05
N PRO A 1088 -2.04 30.40 -35.31
CA PRO A 1088 -1.23 31.27 -34.46
C PRO A 1088 -1.87 32.63 -34.16
#